data_AF-A0A8H4JUB5-F1
#
_entry.id   AF-A0A8H4JUB5-F1
#
_cell.length_a   1.000
_cell.length_b   1.000
_cell.length_c   1.000
_cell.angle_alpha   90.00
_cell.angle_beta   90.00
_cell.angle_gamma   90.00
#
_symmetry.space_group_name_H-M   'P 1'
#
loop_
_entity.id
_entity.type
_entity.pdbx_description
1 polymer ?
#
loop_
_entity_poly.entity_id
_entity_poly.type
_entity_poly.pdbx_seq_one_letter_code
_entity_poly.pdbx_strand_id
1 'polypeptide(L)'
;MTVPEAYLRDLERTAAGSRSSSSLTPGFTDDVPEYSGQSQSPSDPGTSTSSRVAARAIISDDCSAESFVYDLRQMALPESPDGLQQQGGYSYAVLKSDLIEPRILIKLPSAPLAMKLLDTFEETFCDHHWFLRRDFRERVQLLFTDPKTQSQDRSWLSRASLVFALATTFIYGPQPSGEITTENSEAPTPPGSDLFEQAVALLNVSSEEPTTEDVEALNLMAFYCYSLNRRRMAYKYATQSLAVAKLLFLNRTPSLSASGQEVILEHRKRLWWTSICMERMVVAELGLAPAHAAIKFDARLPSSRDIPQSEMDQFFDPSVQTLQTQICEIKCQIMESVGHLRRVLDLETMLFELWPCFDTLRSWKEKVPSYTSFDFKSGVPEEMSQRSCARGLASLYLRYHQRIEVLTKEGHDAARHNCKILTDLFNRGKHARFGYWDSVHAFSSLSIISIAKAVIPEIAETSELNDEHLYTQCRLILKEMAEAGNPAARDHNALLADLDSIVQMLTTNEDAGPIERPAEFEVPSLFCHLGLRSKPLPPELDMASDFQAETRLLPDLTLCLTSVEWQIARFAPQPSTPVNRQLSTVYGAQKCTYVVSVPKGGGRDNNANGGMVSALSNRPLESHERAEQDSTDTILAASSSLETISKTVSPAADTMTVTQIISAVIPSEPKPTNGLLVKGANGHKVTVTIETKRLEKDSLGQLELPSDALYGINTFRAIENFPLSGRPIATWPDFIYAFAVIKQAAARANYEVGTITSEQANAISEACEEVKTGVHNKHFAVDMMEGSGGTSTNMNVNEVIANIVANNSGRALSDYTFVHPNDHVNMGQSTNDAVPSAMKLAVYRAMEGALDALQGLADAFAVKRQEYSTLLRLGRTCLQDAQPMTYGQALGAHEAVIRRHRQHLSTIRDSFLVLPMGGTAIGTGFGSKSGYKAAVFKHLSSSLGVAVQPCSDAFDGMQNMDTCARLSAELRNTANSLWKIANDMILLSSGPNGGIAEITLPPVQAGSSIMPGKVNPVIPIAVCQVALAITGNDAAVSMACQQGMLEINHYELLVCDRLFDSIQLLKSVSKTFAKRCVEGLIANKETSEKHLLDASALATALVPSLGYAKVSRIVRSALAEERPFLDVVVERGLLRQNDVLGVLERSVLIE
;
A
#
# COMPACT_ATOMS: atom_id res chain seq x y z
N MET A 1 -12.84 -27.39 9.05
CA MET A 1 -13.85 -26.36 9.41
C MET A 1 -13.78 -25.28 8.34
N THR A 2 -14.89 -25.02 7.66
CA THR A 2 -14.99 -24.06 6.55
C THR A 2 -14.76 -22.63 7.04
N VAL A 3 -13.91 -21.89 6.33
CA VAL A 3 -13.49 -20.52 6.62
C VAL A 3 -14.57 -19.55 6.10
N PRO A 4 -15.14 -18.65 6.93
CA PRO A 4 -16.12 -17.67 6.47
C PRO A 4 -15.47 -16.58 5.61
N GLU A 5 -16.11 -16.22 4.51
CA GLU A 5 -15.69 -15.28 3.45
C GLU A 5 -15.28 -13.88 3.92
N ALA A 6 -15.83 -13.40 5.05
CA ALA A 6 -15.41 -12.16 5.69
C ALA A 6 -13.93 -12.19 6.16
N TYR A 7 -13.38 -13.39 6.36
CA TYR A 7 -12.03 -13.65 6.84
C TYR A 7 -10.94 -13.45 5.76
N LEU A 8 -11.27 -13.75 4.49
CA LEU A 8 -10.36 -13.55 3.36
C LEU A 8 -10.22 -12.06 3.01
N ARG A 9 -11.29 -11.28 3.20
CA ARG A 9 -11.31 -9.82 2.94
C ARG A 9 -10.48 -9.00 3.94
N ASP A 10 -10.33 -9.47 5.18
CA ASP A 10 -9.47 -8.82 6.20
C ASP A 10 -7.97 -9.10 5.95
N LEU A 11 -7.63 -10.28 5.42
CA LEU A 11 -6.27 -10.64 4.97
C LEU A 11 -5.78 -9.72 3.83
N GLU A 12 -6.66 -9.38 2.89
CA GLU A 12 -6.35 -8.50 1.77
C GLU A 12 -6.17 -7.03 2.17
N ARG A 13 -6.94 -6.55 3.14
CA ARG A 13 -6.76 -5.18 3.70
C ARG A 13 -5.45 -5.04 4.46
N THR A 14 -5.02 -6.10 5.15
CA THR A 14 -3.75 -6.13 5.90
C THR A 14 -2.55 -6.20 4.95
N ALA A 15 -2.66 -6.91 3.82
CA ALA A 15 -1.62 -6.98 2.79
C ALA A 15 -1.48 -5.68 1.96
N ALA A 16 -2.59 -4.98 1.68
CA ALA A 16 -2.59 -3.76 0.87
C ALA A 16 -1.89 -2.56 1.54
N GLY A 17 -1.83 -2.51 2.87
CA GLY A 17 -1.09 -1.46 3.62
C GLY A 17 0.44 -1.59 3.58
N SER A 18 0.98 -2.69 3.01
CA SER A 18 2.41 -3.05 3.09
C SER A 18 3.22 -2.80 1.80
N ARG A 19 2.61 -2.33 0.71
CA ARG A 19 3.29 -2.08 -0.58
C ARG A 19 3.62 -0.61 -0.80
N SER A 20 4.55 -0.07 -0.03
CA SER A 20 5.26 1.16 -0.41
C SER A 20 6.69 1.19 0.16
N SER A 21 7.57 0.33 -0.37
CA SER A 21 9.04 0.52 -0.51
C SER A 21 9.72 -0.83 -0.71
N SER A 22 10.82 -0.81 -1.47
CA SER A 22 11.68 -1.93 -1.93
C SER A 22 11.16 -2.70 -3.17
N SER A 23 11.70 -2.31 -4.32
CA SER A 23 11.67 -3.06 -5.58
C SER A 23 13.09 -3.55 -5.86
N LEU A 24 13.31 -4.87 -5.81
CA LEU A 24 14.48 -5.52 -6.39
C LEU A 24 14.00 -6.65 -7.31
N THR A 25 14.58 -6.72 -8.50
CA THR A 25 14.31 -7.74 -9.53
C THR A 25 15.58 -8.54 -9.81
N PRO A 26 15.46 -9.79 -10.30
CA PRO A 26 16.54 -10.76 -10.38
C PRO A 26 17.17 -10.86 -11.78
N GLY A 27 18.41 -11.37 -11.83
CA GLY A 27 19.05 -11.83 -13.06
C GLY A 27 20.05 -12.93 -12.77
N PHE A 28 19.63 -14.19 -12.94
CA PHE A 28 20.51 -15.34 -13.20
C PHE A 28 20.22 -15.78 -14.64
N THR A 29 21.27 -15.85 -15.46
CA THR A 29 21.28 -16.60 -16.72
C THR A 29 22.39 -17.64 -16.60
N ASP A 30 22.02 -18.90 -16.83
CA ASP A 30 22.92 -20.03 -17.03
C ASP A 30 23.90 -19.75 -18.16
N ASP A 31 25.19 -19.90 -17.90
CA ASP A 31 26.16 -20.44 -18.85
C ASP A 31 27.44 -20.83 -18.10
N VAL A 32 27.74 -22.13 -18.14
CA VAL A 32 28.92 -22.77 -17.55
C VAL A 32 30.02 -22.82 -18.61
N PRO A 33 31.23 -22.30 -18.34
CA PRO A 33 32.44 -22.78 -19.01
C PRO A 33 33.25 -23.65 -18.06
N GLU A 34 33.49 -24.89 -18.49
CA GLU A 34 34.53 -25.76 -17.94
C GLU A 34 35.90 -25.05 -18.01
N TYR A 35 36.67 -25.01 -16.91
CA TYR A 35 38.14 -25.01 -17.01
C TYR A 35 38.81 -25.71 -15.83
N SER A 36 39.72 -26.58 -16.23
CA SER A 36 40.65 -27.44 -15.50
C SER A 36 41.43 -26.78 -14.37
N GLY A 37 41.65 -27.54 -13.30
CA GLY A 37 42.37 -27.09 -12.11
C GLY A 37 43.87 -26.88 -12.27
N GLN A 38 44.43 -26.14 -11.31
CA GLN A 38 45.74 -26.43 -10.73
C GLN A 38 45.79 -25.88 -9.29
N SER A 39 46.28 -26.74 -8.40
CA SER A 39 46.44 -26.56 -6.96
C SER A 39 47.57 -25.59 -6.59
N GLN A 40 47.32 -24.67 -5.65
CA GLN A 40 48.35 -24.18 -4.70
C GLN A 40 47.74 -24.00 -3.30
N SER A 41 48.53 -24.40 -2.29
CA SER A 41 48.21 -24.62 -0.87
C SER A 41 47.99 -23.34 -0.03
N PRO A 42 47.34 -23.44 1.16
CA PRO A 42 46.84 -22.31 1.93
C PRO A 42 47.83 -21.80 3.00
N SER A 43 47.88 -20.47 3.18
CA SER A 43 48.49 -19.84 4.35
C SER A 43 47.78 -18.52 4.66
N ASP A 44 46.71 -18.56 5.48
CA ASP A 44 46.43 -17.72 6.67
C ASP A 44 44.94 -17.84 7.07
N PRO A 45 44.58 -18.30 8.29
CA PRO A 45 43.21 -18.25 8.80
C PRO A 45 43.05 -17.02 9.71
N GLY A 46 42.70 -15.88 9.14
CA GLY A 46 42.61 -14.63 9.89
C GLY A 46 41.49 -13.71 9.41
N THR A 47 40.42 -13.64 10.20
CA THR A 47 39.33 -12.65 10.21
C THR A 47 38.29 -12.70 9.08
N SER A 48 37.05 -12.96 9.50
CA SER A 48 35.86 -13.17 8.71
C SER A 48 35.37 -11.90 8.00
N THR A 49 35.37 -11.92 6.68
CA THR A 49 34.67 -10.95 5.83
C THR A 49 33.14 -11.08 5.89
N SER A 50 32.60 -12.20 6.39
CA SER A 50 31.15 -12.46 6.48
C SER A 50 30.43 -11.70 7.60
N SER A 51 31.10 -11.41 8.71
CA SER A 51 30.51 -10.64 9.83
C SER A 51 30.32 -9.15 9.49
N ARG A 52 31.05 -8.65 8.48
CA ARG A 52 31.04 -7.23 8.07
C ARG A 52 29.88 -6.87 7.14
N VAL A 53 29.29 -7.85 6.44
CA VAL A 53 28.17 -7.65 5.51
C VAL A 53 26.82 -7.73 6.24
N ALA A 54 26.69 -8.65 7.20
CA ALA A 54 25.49 -8.81 8.04
C ALA A 54 25.19 -7.58 8.92
N ALA A 55 26.23 -6.97 9.51
CA ALA A 55 26.10 -5.74 10.29
C ALA A 55 25.54 -4.55 9.47
N ARG A 56 25.74 -4.52 8.15
CA ARG A 56 25.17 -3.48 7.26
C ARG A 56 23.68 -3.71 6.97
N ALA A 57 23.22 -4.95 6.89
CA ALA A 57 21.82 -5.29 6.62
C ALA A 57 20.88 -4.97 7.79
N ILE A 58 21.34 -5.11 9.04
CA ILE A 58 20.59 -4.72 10.26
C ILE A 58 20.49 -3.19 10.43
N ILE A 59 21.40 -2.45 9.78
CA ILE A 59 21.46 -0.97 9.82
C ILE A 59 20.66 -0.34 8.67
N SER A 60 20.40 -1.06 7.57
CA SER A 60 19.49 -0.62 6.49
C SER A 60 18.07 -1.12 6.72
N ASP A 61 17.06 -0.32 6.37
CA ASP A 61 15.62 -0.70 6.35
C ASP A 61 15.28 -1.82 5.34
N ASP A 62 16.27 -2.57 4.86
CA ASP A 62 16.18 -3.51 3.75
C ASP A 62 16.70 -4.90 4.17
N CYS A 63 15.84 -5.67 4.85
CA CYS A 63 16.06 -7.10 5.09
C CYS A 63 15.33 -7.90 4.00
N SER A 64 15.85 -7.89 2.78
CA SER A 64 15.40 -8.84 1.75
C SER A 64 16.04 -10.21 2.01
N ALA A 65 15.21 -11.26 2.13
CA ALA A 65 15.65 -12.64 2.33
C ALA A 65 16.57 -13.17 1.20
N GLU A 66 16.53 -12.53 0.03
CA GLU A 66 17.28 -12.89 -1.17
C GLU A 66 18.80 -12.67 -1.03
N SER A 67 19.24 -11.60 -0.35
CA SER A 67 20.67 -11.33 -0.15
C SER A 67 21.33 -12.38 0.76
N PHE A 68 20.56 -12.94 1.70
CA PHE A 68 21.08 -13.85 2.72
C PHE A 68 21.13 -15.32 2.27
N VAL A 69 20.17 -15.78 1.44
CA VAL A 69 20.25 -17.12 0.80
C VAL A 69 21.46 -17.21 -0.12
N TYR A 70 21.89 -16.09 -0.72
CA TYR A 70 23.11 -15.99 -1.50
C TYR A 70 24.38 -16.16 -0.63
N ASP A 71 24.43 -15.55 0.55
CA ASP A 71 25.60 -15.62 1.45
C ASP A 71 25.71 -16.97 2.20
N LEU A 72 24.59 -17.61 2.54
CA LEU A 72 24.58 -18.96 3.14
C LEU A 72 25.15 -20.03 2.20
N ARG A 73 24.97 -19.87 0.88
CA ARG A 73 25.53 -20.78 -0.14
C ARG A 73 27.06 -20.71 -0.24
N GLN A 74 27.68 -19.63 0.27
CA GLN A 74 29.13 -19.40 0.18
C GLN A 74 29.93 -19.94 1.38
N MET A 75 29.26 -20.52 2.39
CA MET A 75 29.95 -21.15 3.53
C MET A 75 30.38 -22.58 3.18
N ALA A 76 31.64 -22.74 2.78
CA ALA A 76 32.25 -24.06 2.61
C ALA A 76 32.39 -24.79 3.95
N LEU A 77 31.95 -26.05 4.02
CA LEU A 77 32.13 -26.93 5.17
C LEU A 77 33.41 -27.78 5.05
N PRO A 78 34.12 -28.07 6.15
CA PRO A 78 35.03 -29.20 6.25
C PRO A 78 34.24 -30.53 6.25
N GLU A 79 34.73 -31.53 5.53
CA GLU A 79 34.13 -32.87 5.46
C GLU A 79 34.38 -33.68 6.76
N SER A 80 33.35 -33.91 7.60
CA SER A 80 33.33 -34.95 8.66
C SER A 80 31.93 -35.07 9.34
N PRO A 81 31.48 -36.25 9.82
CA PRO A 81 30.05 -36.56 9.97
C PRO A 81 29.41 -36.29 11.35
N ASP A 82 28.11 -35.92 11.32
CA ASP A 82 27.04 -36.07 12.31
C ASP A 82 27.39 -35.97 13.83
N GLY A 83 27.41 -34.74 14.38
CA GLY A 83 27.45 -34.47 15.84
C GLY A 83 27.59 -32.97 16.21
N LEU A 84 27.25 -32.58 17.45
CA LEU A 84 27.52 -31.23 18.00
C LEU A 84 29.04 -31.02 18.11
N GLN A 85 29.60 -30.03 17.43
CA GLN A 85 31.01 -29.66 17.59
C GLN A 85 31.16 -28.46 18.53
N GLN A 86 32.18 -28.47 19.40
CA GLN A 86 32.53 -27.31 20.23
C GLN A 86 33.67 -26.53 19.60
N GLN A 87 33.47 -25.23 19.37
CA GLN A 87 34.50 -24.33 18.88
C GLN A 87 34.28 -22.93 19.48
N GLY A 88 35.31 -22.32 20.06
CA GLY A 88 35.26 -20.94 20.54
C GLY A 88 34.19 -20.63 21.61
N GLY A 89 33.77 -21.60 22.43
CA GLY A 89 32.74 -21.41 23.47
C GLY A 89 31.28 -21.58 22.98
N TYR A 90 31.08 -21.87 21.70
CA TYR A 90 29.78 -22.18 21.09
C TYR A 90 29.69 -23.66 20.68
N SER A 91 28.46 -24.17 20.61
CA SER A 91 28.15 -25.51 20.09
C SER A 91 27.54 -25.38 18.70
N TYR A 92 27.88 -26.27 17.77
CA TYR A 92 27.40 -26.20 16.39
C TYR A 92 26.65 -27.47 15.99
N ALA A 93 25.40 -27.35 15.53
CA ALA A 93 24.60 -28.45 15.00
C ALA A 93 24.56 -28.42 13.47
N VAL A 94 24.49 -29.59 12.83
CA VAL A 94 24.38 -29.73 11.37
C VAL A 94 22.95 -30.12 11.02
N LEU A 95 22.27 -29.26 10.24
CA LEU A 95 20.92 -29.54 9.76
C LEU A 95 20.98 -30.20 8.37
N LYS A 96 20.37 -31.38 8.22
CA LYS A 96 20.23 -32.06 6.93
C LYS A 96 18.94 -31.57 6.26
N SER A 97 19.01 -31.20 4.99
CA SER A 97 17.87 -30.74 4.20
C SER A 97 17.77 -31.59 2.94
N ASP A 98 16.61 -32.18 2.69
CA ASP A 98 16.35 -32.92 1.45
C ASP A 98 16.03 -31.99 0.26
N LEU A 99 15.77 -30.70 0.52
CA LEU A 99 15.31 -29.71 -0.46
C LEU A 99 16.40 -28.70 -0.88
N ILE A 100 17.53 -28.62 -0.15
CA ILE A 100 18.62 -27.67 -0.41
C ILE A 100 19.95 -28.34 -0.04
N GLU A 101 20.78 -28.66 -1.02
CA GLU A 101 22.23 -28.76 -0.80
C GLU A 101 22.79 -27.32 -0.79
N PRO A 102 23.43 -26.85 0.29
CA PRO A 102 24.23 -27.62 1.25
C PRO A 102 23.70 -27.63 2.70
N ARG A 103 24.33 -28.47 3.54
CA ARG A 103 24.11 -28.59 4.99
C ARG A 103 24.25 -27.23 5.70
N ILE A 104 23.29 -26.85 6.54
CA ILE A 104 23.31 -25.58 7.29
C ILE A 104 23.94 -25.81 8.67
N LEU A 105 24.92 -24.98 9.03
CA LEU A 105 25.53 -24.97 10.36
C LEU A 105 24.74 -24.04 11.29
N ILE A 106 24.21 -24.57 12.39
CA ILE A 106 23.43 -23.82 13.39
C ILE A 106 24.32 -23.54 14.60
N LYS A 107 24.54 -22.25 14.87
CA LYS A 107 25.29 -21.76 16.04
C LYS A 107 24.37 -21.76 17.27
N LEU A 108 24.80 -22.45 18.32
CA LEU A 108 24.10 -22.54 19.61
C LEU A 108 25.02 -22.08 20.75
N PRO A 109 24.49 -21.41 21.79
CA PRO A 109 25.24 -21.19 23.02
C PRO A 109 25.71 -22.52 23.64
N SER A 110 26.75 -22.48 24.49
CA SER A 110 27.08 -23.65 25.32
C SER A 110 25.91 -24.01 26.24
N ALA A 111 25.77 -25.28 26.62
CA ALA A 111 24.64 -25.73 27.45
C ALA A 111 24.45 -24.89 28.74
N PRO A 112 25.50 -24.54 29.51
CA PRO A 112 25.35 -23.67 30.68
C PRO A 112 24.87 -22.25 30.32
N LEU A 113 25.35 -21.69 29.20
CA LEU A 113 24.95 -20.37 28.73
C LEU A 113 23.51 -20.38 28.20
N ALA A 114 23.10 -21.42 27.48
CA ALA A 114 21.74 -21.59 26.98
C ALA A 114 20.73 -21.66 28.14
N MET A 115 21.04 -22.43 29.19
CA MET A 115 20.18 -22.49 30.38
C MET A 115 20.13 -21.15 31.11
N LYS A 116 21.26 -20.46 31.27
CA LYS A 116 21.30 -19.11 31.85
C LYS A 116 20.48 -18.09 31.04
N LEU A 117 20.56 -18.15 29.71
CA LEU A 117 19.78 -17.30 28.80
C LEU A 117 18.29 -17.61 28.93
N LEU A 118 17.91 -18.89 29.02
CA LEU A 118 16.51 -19.29 29.23
C LEU A 118 15.98 -18.83 30.60
N ASP A 119 16.77 -18.98 31.67
CA ASP A 119 16.40 -18.48 33.00
C ASP A 119 16.20 -16.95 32.98
N THR A 120 17.10 -16.24 32.29
CA THR A 120 16.99 -14.78 32.12
C THR A 120 15.74 -14.41 31.32
N PHE A 121 15.44 -15.15 30.24
CA PHE A 121 14.25 -14.93 29.43
C PHE A 121 12.96 -15.11 30.26
N GLU A 122 12.87 -16.22 30.99
CA GLU A 122 11.72 -16.57 31.81
C GLU A 122 11.49 -15.58 32.98
N GLU A 123 12.56 -15.05 33.59
CA GLU A 123 12.45 -14.02 34.63
C GLU A 123 12.00 -12.66 34.05
N THR A 124 12.40 -12.37 32.81
CA THR A 124 12.30 -11.02 32.24
C THR A 124 11.03 -10.80 31.43
N PHE A 125 10.64 -11.78 30.62
CA PHE A 125 9.56 -11.67 29.63
C PHE A 125 8.30 -12.44 30.05
N CYS A 126 8.07 -12.60 31.35
CA CYS A 126 6.91 -13.31 31.91
C CYS A 126 5.56 -12.54 31.79
N ASP A 127 5.56 -11.35 31.20
CA ASP A 127 4.37 -10.51 31.02
C ASP A 127 3.50 -10.92 29.83
N HIS A 128 4.02 -11.81 28.98
CA HIS A 128 3.33 -12.42 27.85
C HIS A 128 3.50 -13.94 27.87
N HIS A 129 2.64 -14.62 27.13
CA HIS A 129 2.76 -16.06 26.91
C HIS A 129 3.45 -16.32 25.57
N TRP A 130 4.61 -16.95 25.61
CA TRP A 130 5.45 -17.21 24.43
C TRP A 130 5.38 -18.65 23.95
N PHE A 131 5.38 -19.61 24.87
CA PHE A 131 5.42 -21.05 24.63
C PHE A 131 5.03 -21.81 25.90
N LEU A 132 4.84 -23.13 25.82
CA LEU A 132 4.70 -24.00 26.99
C LEU A 132 6.03 -24.12 27.72
N ARG A 133 6.12 -23.57 28.94
CA ARG A 133 7.39 -23.29 29.62
C ARG A 133 8.17 -24.56 29.97
N ARG A 134 7.52 -25.54 30.60
CA ARG A 134 8.17 -26.80 30.98
C ARG A 134 8.63 -27.55 29.73
N ASP A 135 7.74 -27.70 28.75
CA ASP A 135 8.03 -28.40 27.50
C ASP A 135 9.20 -27.76 26.74
N PHE A 136 9.22 -26.44 26.62
CA PHE A 136 10.30 -25.70 25.97
C PHE A 136 11.63 -25.93 26.70
N ARG A 137 11.64 -25.85 28.04
CA ARG A 137 12.84 -26.06 28.86
C ARG A 137 13.38 -27.47 28.74
N GLU A 138 12.53 -28.49 28.81
CA GLU A 138 12.91 -29.88 28.62
C GLU A 138 13.50 -30.10 27.23
N ARG A 139 12.93 -29.44 26.21
CA ARG A 139 13.41 -29.52 24.83
C ARG A 139 14.75 -28.80 24.62
N VAL A 140 15.01 -27.70 25.32
CA VAL A 140 16.34 -27.07 25.36
C VAL A 140 17.36 -27.99 26.03
N GLN A 141 17.00 -28.67 27.13
CA GLN A 141 17.89 -29.65 27.76
C GLN A 141 18.18 -30.83 26.82
N LEU A 142 17.14 -31.33 26.15
CA LEU A 142 17.23 -32.43 25.19
C LEU A 142 18.13 -32.08 24.00
N LEU A 143 18.14 -30.82 23.55
CA LEU A 143 19.03 -30.34 22.49
C LEU A 143 20.52 -30.59 22.80
N PHE A 144 20.91 -30.56 24.08
CA PHE A 144 22.29 -30.77 24.50
C PHE A 144 22.58 -32.21 24.97
N THR A 145 21.56 -32.97 25.41
CA THR A 145 21.74 -34.36 25.86
C THR A 145 21.53 -35.38 24.74
N ASP A 146 20.61 -35.12 23.79
CA ASP A 146 20.39 -35.91 22.58
C ASP A 146 20.17 -35.00 21.35
N PRO A 147 21.25 -34.42 20.79
CA PRO A 147 21.16 -33.43 19.74
C PRO A 147 20.53 -33.97 18.45
N LYS A 148 20.58 -35.29 18.20
CA LYS A 148 20.06 -35.89 16.97
C LYS A 148 18.55 -35.75 16.84
N THR A 149 17.82 -35.73 17.97
CA THR A 149 16.36 -35.63 17.98
C THR A 149 15.85 -34.22 17.74
N GLN A 150 16.61 -33.20 18.16
CA GLN A 150 16.18 -31.79 18.12
C GLN A 150 16.84 -30.99 16.99
N SER A 151 18.03 -31.37 16.53
CA SER A 151 18.81 -30.63 15.51
C SER A 151 18.19 -30.59 14.12
N GLN A 152 17.15 -31.38 13.85
CA GLN A 152 16.47 -31.41 12.56
C GLN A 152 15.17 -30.58 12.54
N ASP A 153 14.65 -30.18 13.70
CA ASP A 153 13.43 -29.36 13.76
C ASP A 153 13.76 -27.87 13.62
N ARG A 154 13.48 -27.34 12.42
CA ARG A 154 13.77 -25.94 12.05
C ARG A 154 12.94 -24.94 12.81
N SER A 155 11.63 -25.21 12.96
CA SER A 155 10.70 -24.31 13.63
C SER A 155 11.09 -24.17 15.11
N TRP A 156 11.43 -25.29 15.73
CA TRP A 156 12.01 -25.33 17.06
C TRP A 156 13.32 -24.54 17.18
N LEU A 157 14.30 -24.82 16.31
CA LEU A 157 15.61 -24.16 16.36
C LEU A 157 15.51 -22.65 16.12
N SER A 158 14.55 -22.21 15.30
CA SER A 158 14.26 -20.79 15.10
C SER A 158 13.77 -20.14 16.40
N ARG A 159 12.76 -20.74 17.05
CA ARG A 159 12.23 -20.24 18.33
C ARG A 159 13.29 -20.22 19.43
N ALA A 160 14.07 -21.30 19.57
CA ALA A 160 15.18 -21.36 20.52
C ALA A 160 16.20 -20.23 20.26
N SER A 161 16.55 -19.98 19.01
CA SER A 161 17.46 -18.90 18.63
C SER A 161 16.89 -17.52 18.98
N LEU A 162 15.59 -17.28 18.77
CA LEU A 162 14.91 -16.02 19.15
C LEU A 162 14.86 -15.81 20.67
N VAL A 163 14.58 -16.86 21.45
CA VAL A 163 14.60 -16.81 22.92
C VAL A 163 15.99 -16.43 23.43
N PHE A 164 17.03 -17.07 22.88
CA PHE A 164 18.41 -16.72 23.22
C PHE A 164 18.76 -15.30 22.78
N ALA A 165 18.37 -14.87 21.58
CA ALA A 165 18.58 -13.51 21.09
C ALA A 165 17.98 -12.46 22.03
N LEU A 166 16.71 -12.62 22.42
CA LEU A 166 16.03 -11.73 23.36
C LEU A 166 16.72 -11.69 24.73
N ALA A 167 17.12 -12.84 25.28
CA ALA A 167 17.81 -12.91 26.57
C ALA A 167 19.18 -12.21 26.56
N THR A 168 19.90 -12.23 25.43
CA THR A 168 21.22 -11.56 25.34
C THR A 168 21.13 -10.04 25.53
N THR A 169 19.98 -9.43 25.26
CA THR A 169 19.75 -7.98 25.48
C THR A 169 19.84 -7.56 26.96
N PHE A 170 19.78 -8.53 27.89
CA PHE A 170 19.88 -8.34 29.34
C PHE A 170 21.23 -8.79 29.94
N ILE A 171 21.90 -9.78 29.34
CA ILE A 171 23.12 -10.38 29.92
C ILE A 171 24.39 -9.62 29.52
N TYR A 172 24.42 -8.91 28.40
CA TYR A 172 25.66 -8.30 27.90
C TYR A 172 26.16 -7.15 28.79
N GLY A 173 27.25 -7.43 29.52
CA GLY A 173 28.04 -6.47 30.31
C GLY A 173 28.86 -5.52 29.41
N PRO A 174 29.53 -4.49 29.98
CA PRO A 174 30.51 -3.72 29.23
C PRO A 174 31.62 -4.68 28.78
N GLN A 175 32.06 -4.59 27.52
CA GLN A 175 33.26 -5.29 27.07
C GLN A 175 34.43 -4.95 28.02
N PRO A 176 35.26 -5.93 28.47
CA PRO A 176 36.47 -5.62 29.22
C PRO A 176 37.33 -4.67 28.39
N SER A 177 37.90 -3.66 29.03
CA SER A 177 38.87 -2.72 28.47
C SER A 177 40.11 -3.46 27.94
N GLY A 178 40.02 -4.00 26.73
CA GLY A 178 41.15 -4.33 25.87
C GLY A 178 41.25 -3.22 24.82
N GLU A 179 42.42 -2.61 24.75
CA GLU A 179 42.80 -1.49 23.89
C GLU A 179 41.89 -1.28 22.66
N ILE A 180 41.06 -0.23 22.72
CA ILE A 180 40.46 0.35 21.52
C ILE A 180 41.62 0.99 20.76
N THR A 181 42.20 0.25 19.83
CA THR A 181 43.01 0.83 18.77
C THR A 181 42.13 1.79 17.99
N THR A 182 42.49 3.06 17.94
CA THR A 182 41.77 4.17 17.31
C THR A 182 41.78 4.13 15.77
N GLU A 183 41.48 2.98 15.19
CA GLU A 183 41.25 2.82 13.75
C GLU A 183 40.03 1.92 13.54
N ASN A 184 39.00 2.47 12.89
CA ASN A 184 37.68 1.88 12.57
C ASN A 184 36.55 2.20 13.56
N SER A 185 35.93 3.36 13.34
CA SER A 185 34.60 3.73 13.81
C SER A 185 33.53 2.87 13.12
N GLU A 186 33.19 1.71 13.69
CA GLU A 186 31.96 0.98 13.34
C GLU A 186 31.03 0.92 14.57
N ALA A 187 29.73 1.17 14.37
CA ALA A 187 28.74 1.13 15.43
C ALA A 187 28.60 -0.30 16.01
N PRO A 188 28.42 -0.46 17.33
CA PRO A 188 28.30 -1.78 17.94
C PRO A 188 27.09 -2.55 17.39
N THR A 189 27.29 -3.82 17.02
CA THR A 189 26.21 -4.71 16.56
C THR A 189 25.25 -5.03 17.72
N PRO A 190 23.92 -4.97 17.54
CA PRO A 190 22.97 -5.29 18.62
C PRO A 190 23.17 -6.69 19.21
N PRO A 191 23.01 -6.89 20.54
CA PRO A 191 23.14 -8.21 21.16
C PRO A 191 22.17 -9.24 20.57
N GLY A 192 22.69 -10.44 20.27
CA GLY A 192 21.89 -11.56 19.78
C GLY A 192 21.45 -11.44 18.32
N SER A 193 21.99 -10.47 17.57
CA SER A 193 21.72 -10.25 16.15
C SER A 193 22.03 -11.49 15.30
N ASP A 194 23.14 -12.17 15.58
CA ASP A 194 23.54 -13.42 14.92
C ASP A 194 22.51 -14.55 15.13
N LEU A 195 21.96 -14.66 16.35
CA LEU A 195 20.91 -15.63 16.68
C LEU A 195 19.56 -15.25 16.05
N PHE A 196 19.24 -13.96 15.97
CA PHE A 196 18.03 -13.47 15.30
C PHE A 196 18.07 -13.72 13.79
N GLU A 197 19.21 -13.42 13.13
CA GLU A 197 19.43 -13.70 11.71
C GLU A 197 19.26 -15.20 11.40
N GLN A 198 19.88 -16.06 12.21
CA GLN A 198 19.72 -17.51 12.11
C GLN A 198 18.26 -17.94 12.24
N ALA A 199 17.49 -17.33 13.16
CA ALA A 199 16.09 -17.65 13.34
C ALA A 199 15.23 -17.30 12.10
N VAL A 200 15.45 -16.13 11.50
CA VAL A 200 14.77 -15.69 10.26
C VAL A 200 15.06 -16.68 9.13
N ALA A 201 16.32 -17.09 8.99
CA ALA A 201 16.75 -18.06 7.99
C ALA A 201 16.00 -19.40 8.10
N LEU A 202 15.87 -19.89 9.33
CA LEU A 202 15.22 -21.17 9.63
C LEU A 202 13.71 -21.15 9.34
N LEU A 203 13.04 -20.01 9.52
CA LEU A 203 11.60 -19.85 9.24
C LEU A 203 11.27 -19.77 7.74
N ASN A 204 12.15 -19.18 6.92
CA ASN A 204 11.94 -19.02 5.48
C ASN A 204 11.92 -20.34 4.69
N VAL A 205 12.23 -21.47 5.33
CA VAL A 205 12.28 -22.81 4.72
C VAL A 205 11.24 -23.77 5.33
N SER A 206 10.14 -23.23 5.85
CA SER A 206 9.07 -23.96 6.56
C SER A 206 8.01 -24.58 5.62
N SER A 207 7.26 -25.56 6.14
CA SER A 207 6.27 -26.43 5.49
C SER A 207 5.02 -25.72 4.94
N GLU A 208 4.29 -26.39 4.05
CA GLU A 208 3.08 -25.88 3.36
C GLU A 208 1.91 -25.50 4.30
N GLU A 209 1.87 -25.97 5.55
CA GLU A 209 0.80 -25.65 6.53
C GLU A 209 1.32 -24.90 7.77
N PRO A 210 0.65 -23.81 8.21
CA PRO A 210 1.05 -23.04 9.39
C PRO A 210 0.66 -23.72 10.71
N THR A 211 1.48 -23.53 11.73
CA THR A 211 1.36 -24.14 13.07
C THR A 211 1.33 -23.09 14.19
N THR A 212 0.97 -23.50 15.41
CA THR A 212 1.04 -22.59 16.57
C THR A 212 2.47 -22.15 16.86
N GLU A 213 3.47 -22.99 16.55
CA GLU A 213 4.89 -22.65 16.71
C GLU A 213 5.31 -21.49 15.80
N ASP A 214 4.73 -21.38 14.60
CA ASP A 214 4.97 -20.24 13.71
C ASP A 214 4.44 -18.93 14.32
N VAL A 215 3.30 -18.98 15.02
CA VAL A 215 2.75 -17.83 15.76
C VAL A 215 3.66 -17.44 16.93
N GLU A 216 4.20 -18.42 17.67
CA GLU A 216 5.19 -18.15 18.73
C GLU A 216 6.43 -17.47 18.15
N ALA A 217 6.97 -18.00 17.05
CA ALA A 217 8.16 -17.46 16.39
C ALA A 217 7.92 -16.02 15.89
N LEU A 218 6.82 -15.76 15.21
CA LEU A 218 6.47 -14.42 14.71
C LEU A 218 6.27 -13.42 15.86
N ASN A 219 5.67 -13.84 16.99
CA ASN A 219 5.57 -12.99 18.19
C ASN A 219 6.94 -12.65 18.78
N LEU A 220 7.83 -13.65 18.89
CA LEU A 220 9.20 -13.44 19.39
C LEU A 220 10.00 -12.52 18.45
N MET A 221 9.85 -12.67 17.13
CA MET A 221 10.49 -11.80 16.14
C MET A 221 9.99 -10.36 16.24
N ALA A 222 8.66 -10.19 16.31
CA ALA A 222 8.03 -8.89 16.48
C ALA A 222 8.60 -8.19 17.72
N PHE A 223 8.67 -8.91 18.84
CA PHE A 223 9.15 -8.38 20.11
C PHE A 223 10.66 -8.08 20.12
N TYR A 224 11.48 -8.88 19.45
CA TYR A 224 12.91 -8.59 19.30
C TYR A 224 13.15 -7.34 18.46
N CYS A 225 12.52 -7.23 17.28
CA CYS A 225 12.59 -6.03 16.45
C CYS A 225 12.10 -4.80 17.23
N TYR A 226 11.04 -4.97 18.00
CA TYR A 226 10.49 -3.89 18.79
C TYR A 226 11.43 -3.41 19.89
N SER A 227 12.09 -4.35 20.58
CA SER A 227 13.08 -4.07 21.62
C SER A 227 14.29 -3.29 21.10
N LEU A 228 14.55 -3.32 19.79
CA LEU A 228 15.64 -2.60 19.10
C LEU A 228 15.17 -1.30 18.40
N ASN A 229 13.97 -0.79 18.73
CA ASN A 229 13.36 0.36 18.04
C ASN A 229 13.20 0.16 16.51
N ARG A 230 13.01 -1.08 16.04
CA ARG A 230 12.67 -1.40 14.64
C ARG A 230 11.15 -1.53 14.48
N ARG A 231 10.42 -0.47 14.83
CA ARG A 231 8.95 -0.45 14.95
C ARG A 231 8.22 -0.91 13.68
N ARG A 232 8.70 -0.56 12.49
CA ARG A 232 8.10 -1.00 11.22
C ARG A 232 8.23 -2.51 10.99
N MET A 233 9.39 -3.08 11.31
CA MET A 233 9.61 -4.52 11.22
C MET A 233 8.85 -5.27 12.31
N ALA A 234 8.81 -4.72 13.52
CA ALA A 234 7.96 -5.23 14.61
C ALA A 234 6.49 -5.28 14.20
N TYR A 235 5.99 -4.23 13.52
CA TYR A 235 4.62 -4.17 13.01
C TYR A 235 4.36 -5.27 11.98
N LYS A 236 5.30 -5.49 11.05
CA LYS A 236 5.20 -6.54 10.02
C LYS A 236 5.08 -7.93 10.66
N TYR A 237 5.96 -8.27 11.60
CA TYR A 237 5.89 -9.58 12.27
C TYR A 237 4.68 -9.72 13.20
N ALA A 238 4.28 -8.66 13.90
CA ALA A 238 3.11 -8.68 14.78
C ALA A 238 1.80 -8.87 13.99
N THR A 239 1.66 -8.20 12.85
CA THR A 239 0.48 -8.35 11.98
C THR A 239 0.44 -9.72 11.29
N GLN A 240 1.60 -10.25 10.86
CA GLN A 240 1.72 -11.62 10.36
C GLN A 240 1.35 -12.65 11.43
N SER A 241 1.89 -12.51 12.64
CA SER A 241 1.55 -13.36 13.80
C SER A 241 0.04 -13.39 14.03
N LEU A 242 -0.59 -12.22 14.07
CA LEU A 242 -2.03 -12.09 14.27
C LEU A 242 -2.83 -12.76 13.14
N ALA A 243 -2.41 -12.61 11.88
CA ALA A 243 -3.05 -13.26 10.74
C ALA A 243 -2.95 -14.79 10.80
N VAL A 244 -1.77 -15.33 11.13
CA VAL A 244 -1.57 -16.78 11.28
C VAL A 244 -2.34 -17.32 12.50
N ALA A 245 -2.34 -16.61 13.62
CA ALA A 245 -3.10 -16.97 14.81
C ALA A 245 -4.60 -17.08 14.52
N LYS A 246 -5.15 -16.16 13.71
CA LYS A 246 -6.54 -16.26 13.27
C LYS A 246 -6.76 -17.42 12.29
N LEU A 247 -5.80 -17.71 11.42
CA LEU A 247 -5.92 -18.80 10.42
C LEU A 247 -6.01 -20.14 11.14
N LEU A 248 -5.30 -20.25 12.25
CA LEU A 248 -5.36 -21.38 13.17
C LEU A 248 -6.56 -21.33 14.11
N PHE A 249 -7.48 -20.38 13.97
CA PHE A 249 -8.66 -20.16 14.80
C PHE A 249 -8.35 -19.97 16.30
N LEU A 250 -7.21 -19.36 16.66
CA LEU A 250 -6.86 -19.10 18.06
C LEU A 250 -7.78 -18.06 18.72
N ASN A 251 -8.49 -17.26 17.92
CA ASN A 251 -9.45 -16.25 18.36
C ASN A 251 -10.83 -16.81 18.77
N ARG A 252 -11.04 -18.12 18.64
CA ARG A 252 -12.31 -18.78 18.99
C ARG A 252 -12.08 -19.73 20.16
N THR A 253 -13.01 -19.77 21.10
CA THR A 253 -13.04 -20.81 22.13
C THR A 253 -13.56 -22.11 21.48
N PRO A 254 -12.76 -23.19 21.38
CA PRO A 254 -13.21 -24.43 20.76
C PRO A 254 -14.38 -25.05 21.55
N SER A 255 -15.38 -25.61 20.87
CA SER A 255 -16.52 -26.29 21.50
C SER A 255 -16.20 -27.70 22.01
N LEU A 256 -14.92 -28.01 22.26
CA LEU A 256 -14.47 -29.37 22.59
C LEU A 256 -14.56 -29.61 24.10
N SER A 257 -15.55 -30.43 24.48
CA SER A 257 -15.74 -31.01 25.81
C SER A 257 -14.95 -32.33 25.96
N ALA A 258 -13.66 -32.35 25.61
CA ALA A 258 -12.82 -33.53 25.77
C ALA A 258 -11.86 -33.32 26.94
N SER A 259 -11.96 -34.17 27.97
CA SER A 259 -11.03 -34.16 29.11
C SER A 259 -9.60 -34.45 28.63
N GLY A 260 -8.61 -33.69 29.09
CA GLY A 260 -7.19 -33.93 28.80
C GLY A 260 -6.57 -33.03 27.74
N GLN A 261 -7.27 -32.00 27.25
CA GLN A 261 -6.74 -30.99 26.31
C GLN A 261 -6.64 -29.58 26.92
N GLU A 262 -6.77 -29.45 28.23
CA GLU A 262 -6.86 -28.17 28.95
C GLU A 262 -5.61 -27.31 28.72
N VAL A 263 -4.41 -27.92 28.72
CA VAL A 263 -3.13 -27.26 28.44
C VAL A 263 -3.09 -26.69 27.02
N ILE A 264 -3.50 -27.48 26.02
CA ILE A 264 -3.48 -27.06 24.60
C ILE A 264 -4.46 -25.90 24.37
N LEU A 265 -5.66 -25.99 24.95
CA LEU A 265 -6.68 -24.94 24.83
C LEU A 265 -6.22 -23.64 25.49
N GLU A 266 -5.61 -23.73 26.68
CA GLU A 266 -5.08 -22.57 27.39
C GLU A 266 -3.89 -21.95 26.66
N HIS A 267 -2.97 -22.77 26.14
CA HIS A 267 -1.85 -22.33 25.33
C HIS A 267 -2.30 -21.52 24.11
N ARG A 268 -3.27 -22.05 23.34
CA ARG A 268 -3.85 -21.40 22.16
C ARG A 268 -4.49 -20.05 22.51
N LYS A 269 -5.27 -20.01 23.59
CA LYS A 269 -5.93 -18.81 24.10
C LYS A 269 -4.91 -17.74 24.52
N ARG A 270 -3.87 -18.13 25.26
CA ARG A 270 -2.83 -17.19 25.71
C ARG A 270 -1.99 -16.66 24.55
N LEU A 271 -1.70 -17.49 23.56
CA LEU A 271 -0.95 -17.09 22.37
C LEU A 271 -1.73 -16.11 21.47
N TRP A 272 -3.06 -16.28 21.38
CA TRP A 272 -3.95 -15.28 20.75
C TRP A 272 -3.80 -13.90 21.40
N TRP A 273 -3.92 -13.84 22.73
CA TRP A 273 -3.82 -12.58 23.46
C TRP A 273 -2.41 -11.97 23.42
N THR A 274 -1.36 -12.79 23.40
CA THR A 274 0.01 -12.29 23.12
C THR A 274 0.08 -11.61 21.76
N SER A 275 -0.46 -12.22 20.71
CA SER A 275 -0.44 -11.67 19.34
C SER A 275 -1.20 -10.34 19.24
N ILE A 276 -2.33 -10.23 19.95
CA ILE A 276 -3.07 -8.97 20.09
C ILE A 276 -2.20 -7.92 20.80
N CYS A 277 -1.62 -8.23 21.95
CA CYS A 277 -0.74 -7.28 22.65
C CYS A 277 0.41 -6.79 21.76
N MET A 278 1.09 -7.69 21.03
CA MET A 278 2.20 -7.32 20.14
C MET A 278 1.78 -6.31 19.07
N GLU A 279 0.67 -6.56 18.38
CA GLU A 279 0.21 -5.67 17.33
C GLU A 279 -0.30 -4.34 17.90
N ARG A 280 -1.07 -4.37 18.99
CA ARG A 280 -1.64 -3.16 19.61
C ARG A 280 -0.57 -2.23 20.17
N MET A 281 0.48 -2.78 20.77
CA MET A 281 1.62 -2.00 21.25
C MET A 281 2.29 -1.23 20.10
N VAL A 282 2.62 -1.93 19.01
CA VAL A 282 3.38 -1.32 17.90
C VAL A 282 2.52 -0.35 17.08
N VAL A 283 1.24 -0.68 16.86
CA VAL A 283 0.29 0.19 16.14
C VAL A 283 0.08 1.51 16.87
N ALA A 284 -0.13 1.45 18.19
CA ALA A 284 -0.32 2.64 19.00
C ALA A 284 0.88 3.59 18.88
N GLU A 285 2.10 3.05 18.87
CA GLU A 285 3.31 3.85 18.70
C GLU A 285 3.50 4.42 17.29
N LEU A 286 3.10 3.68 16.25
CA LEU A 286 3.20 4.14 14.88
C LEU A 286 2.07 5.11 14.48
N GLY A 287 1.10 5.35 15.37
CA GLY A 287 -0.09 6.14 15.05
C GLY A 287 -0.92 5.54 13.91
N LEU A 288 -0.87 4.21 13.77
CA LEU A 288 -1.63 3.48 12.76
C LEU A 288 -2.99 3.08 13.33
N ALA A 289 -3.95 2.81 12.44
CA ALA A 289 -5.17 2.15 12.86
C ALA A 289 -4.85 0.69 13.20
N PRO A 290 -5.38 0.14 14.31
CA PRO A 290 -5.27 -1.28 14.56
C PRO A 290 -5.86 -2.05 13.39
N ALA A 291 -5.20 -3.13 12.95
CA ALA A 291 -5.61 -3.88 11.76
C ALA A 291 -7.06 -4.41 11.86
N HIS A 292 -7.61 -4.43 13.08
CA HIS A 292 -8.95 -4.87 13.38
C HIS A 292 -9.58 -3.95 14.43
N ALA A 293 -10.20 -2.85 14.01
CA ALA A 293 -11.03 -2.04 14.90
C ALA A 293 -12.29 -2.84 15.30
N ALA A 294 -12.59 -2.94 16.59
CA ALA A 294 -13.89 -3.37 17.12
C ALA A 294 -14.37 -4.83 16.89
N ILE A 295 -13.53 -5.86 17.04
CA ILE A 295 -14.02 -7.27 17.12
C ILE A 295 -14.41 -7.62 18.56
N LYS A 296 -15.66 -8.06 18.78
CA LYS A 296 -16.02 -8.83 20.00
C LYS A 296 -15.24 -10.15 19.97
N PHE A 297 -14.25 -10.29 20.83
CA PHE A 297 -13.48 -11.53 20.93
C PHE A 297 -14.34 -12.62 21.58
N ASP A 298 -14.56 -13.74 20.88
CA ASP A 298 -15.18 -14.95 21.47
C ASP A 298 -14.19 -15.73 22.36
N ALA A 299 -12.89 -15.40 22.29
CA ALA A 299 -11.87 -15.91 23.18
C ALA A 299 -12.00 -15.27 24.57
N ARG A 300 -12.13 -16.09 25.61
CA ARG A 300 -12.07 -15.62 27.00
C ARG A 300 -10.66 -15.11 27.33
N LEU A 301 -10.54 -14.26 28.35
CA LEU A 301 -9.22 -13.88 28.88
C LEU A 301 -8.46 -15.10 29.46
N PRO A 302 -7.13 -15.06 29.49
CA PRO A 302 -6.30 -16.11 30.11
C PRO A 302 -6.73 -16.47 31.54
N SER A 303 -6.69 -17.75 31.91
CA SER A 303 -7.08 -18.19 33.25
C SER A 303 -6.43 -19.51 33.64
N SER A 304 -5.99 -19.66 34.89
CA SER A 304 -5.44 -20.93 35.38
C SER A 304 -6.47 -21.82 36.10
N ARG A 305 -7.78 -21.52 36.01
CA ARG A 305 -8.82 -22.21 36.78
C ARG A 305 -9.01 -23.67 36.37
N ASP A 306 -8.90 -23.93 35.08
CA ASP A 306 -9.23 -25.23 34.48
C ASP A 306 -7.98 -26.09 34.24
N ILE A 307 -6.81 -25.64 34.73
CA ILE A 307 -5.51 -26.33 34.51
C ILE A 307 -5.22 -27.26 35.70
N PRO A 308 -4.90 -28.54 35.47
CA PRO A 308 -4.48 -29.45 36.52
C PRO A 308 -3.25 -28.94 37.28
N GLN A 309 -3.20 -29.16 38.60
CA GLN A 309 -2.09 -28.68 39.44
C GLN A 309 -0.71 -29.18 38.97
N SER A 310 -0.65 -30.37 38.36
CA SER A 310 0.57 -30.96 37.80
C SER A 310 1.04 -30.32 36.50
N GLU A 311 0.21 -29.51 35.85
CA GLU A 311 0.49 -28.82 34.58
C GLU A 311 0.62 -27.30 34.76
N MET A 312 0.53 -26.80 36.01
CA MET A 312 0.58 -25.37 36.31
C MET A 312 1.93 -24.73 35.97
N ASP A 313 3.01 -25.50 35.98
CA ASP A 313 4.36 -25.04 35.66
C ASP A 313 4.60 -24.77 34.16
N GLN A 314 3.67 -25.22 33.30
CA GLN A 314 3.64 -24.88 31.87
C GLN A 314 3.39 -23.40 31.60
N PHE A 315 2.79 -22.70 32.57
CA PHE A 315 2.27 -21.35 32.39
C PHE A 315 2.76 -20.41 33.49
N PHE A 316 3.02 -19.15 33.13
CA PHE A 316 3.11 -18.08 34.11
C PHE A 316 1.72 -17.70 34.65
N ASP A 317 1.70 -16.93 35.74
CA ASP A 317 0.46 -16.34 36.27
C ASP A 317 -0.23 -15.50 35.17
N PRO A 318 -1.46 -15.84 34.75
CA PRO A 318 -2.17 -15.14 33.67
C PRO A 318 -2.57 -13.71 34.04
N SER A 319 -2.49 -13.34 35.32
CA SER A 319 -2.95 -12.05 35.83
C SER A 319 -2.19 -10.90 35.16
N VAL A 320 -0.87 -11.02 34.99
CA VAL A 320 -0.05 -9.97 34.35
C VAL A 320 -0.41 -9.81 32.88
N GLN A 321 -0.53 -10.92 32.14
CA GLN A 321 -0.91 -10.91 30.71
C GLN A 321 -2.32 -10.33 30.51
N THR A 322 -3.26 -10.67 31.41
CA THR A 322 -4.63 -10.16 31.37
C THR A 322 -4.66 -8.65 31.58
N LEU A 323 -3.92 -8.16 32.57
CA LEU A 323 -3.78 -6.73 32.85
C LEU A 323 -3.09 -5.98 31.70
N GLN A 324 -2.05 -6.56 31.09
CA GLN A 324 -1.39 -5.98 29.90
C GLN A 324 -2.35 -5.87 28.71
N THR A 325 -3.16 -6.91 28.47
CA THR A 325 -4.16 -6.93 27.40
C THR A 325 -5.13 -5.76 27.55
N GLN A 326 -5.66 -5.56 28.76
CA GLN A 326 -6.59 -4.47 29.07
C GLN A 326 -5.95 -3.09 28.87
N ILE A 327 -4.70 -2.89 29.31
CA ILE A 327 -3.98 -1.62 29.06
C ILE A 327 -3.80 -1.38 27.56
N CYS A 328 -3.42 -2.40 26.78
CA CYS A 328 -3.21 -2.26 25.34
C CYS A 328 -4.50 -1.86 24.61
N GLU A 329 -5.65 -2.40 25.05
CA GLU A 329 -6.97 -2.00 24.54
C GLU A 329 -7.29 -0.54 24.86
N ILE A 330 -7.08 -0.12 26.12
CA ILE A 330 -7.29 1.29 26.53
C ILE A 330 -6.38 2.23 25.73
N LYS A 331 -5.10 1.86 25.54
CA LYS A 331 -4.15 2.64 24.72
C LYS A 331 -4.63 2.78 23.27
N CYS A 332 -5.20 1.73 22.69
CA CYS A 332 -5.72 1.81 21.32
C CYS A 332 -6.99 2.67 21.25
N GLN A 333 -7.89 2.59 22.24
CA GLN A 333 -9.06 3.48 22.31
C GLN A 333 -8.65 4.95 22.40
N ILE A 334 -7.61 5.26 23.20
CA ILE A 334 -7.01 6.59 23.25
C ILE A 334 -6.53 7.00 21.86
N MET A 335 -5.75 6.16 21.17
CA MET A 335 -5.22 6.47 19.84
C MET A 335 -6.29 6.61 18.76
N GLU A 336 -7.36 5.82 18.83
CA GLU A 336 -8.53 5.95 17.95
C GLU A 336 -9.24 7.29 18.20
N SER A 337 -9.46 7.66 19.47
CA SER A 337 -10.02 8.96 19.85
C SER A 337 -9.13 10.12 19.36
N VAL A 338 -7.80 10.05 19.55
CA VAL A 338 -6.84 11.03 19.01
C VAL A 338 -6.84 11.07 17.48
N GLY A 339 -6.97 9.91 16.82
CA GLY A 339 -7.07 9.80 15.37
C GLY A 339 -8.31 10.48 14.79
N HIS A 340 -9.45 10.37 15.48
CA HIS A 340 -10.69 11.09 15.15
C HIS A 340 -10.57 12.61 15.37
N LEU A 341 -9.75 13.03 16.33
CA LEU A 341 -9.49 14.43 16.69
C LEU A 341 -8.55 15.18 15.73
N ARG A 342 -7.96 14.51 14.70
CA ARG A 342 -7.13 15.16 13.65
C ARG A 342 -7.85 16.26 12.83
N ARG A 343 -9.12 16.55 13.12
CA ARG A 343 -9.95 17.61 12.50
C ARG A 343 -10.48 18.64 13.50
N VAL A 344 -10.15 18.55 14.78
CA VAL A 344 -10.63 19.44 15.84
C VAL A 344 -9.57 20.50 16.14
N LEU A 345 -9.99 21.78 16.23
CA LEU A 345 -9.10 22.95 16.29
C LEU A 345 -8.96 23.55 17.71
N ASP A 346 -9.64 23.01 18.74
CA ASP A 346 -9.56 23.53 20.11
C ASP A 346 -9.20 22.45 21.16
N LEU A 347 -8.43 22.87 22.17
CA LEU A 347 -7.86 22.03 23.23
C LEU A 347 -8.93 21.50 24.20
N GLU A 348 -9.98 22.27 24.46
CA GLU A 348 -11.06 21.88 25.38
C GLU A 348 -11.86 20.69 24.85
N THR A 349 -12.17 20.69 23.54
CA THR A 349 -12.85 19.59 22.86
C THR A 349 -11.95 18.36 22.80
N MET A 350 -10.64 18.54 22.60
CA MET A 350 -9.67 17.44 22.64
C MET A 350 -9.63 16.78 24.02
N LEU A 351 -9.56 17.57 25.09
CA LEU A 351 -9.57 17.07 26.48
C LEU A 351 -10.91 16.42 26.83
N PHE A 352 -12.04 16.98 26.37
CA PHE A 352 -13.37 16.42 26.57
C PHE A 352 -13.54 15.04 25.93
N GLU A 353 -13.05 14.85 24.70
CA GLU A 353 -13.13 13.57 23.98
C GLU A 353 -12.14 12.52 24.54
N LEU A 354 -11.03 12.94 25.15
CA LEU A 354 -10.09 12.05 25.83
C LEU A 354 -10.52 11.69 27.26
N TRP A 355 -11.37 12.50 27.88
CA TRP A 355 -11.84 12.30 29.26
C TRP A 355 -12.39 10.89 29.55
N PRO A 356 -13.25 10.29 28.69
CA PRO A 356 -13.74 8.92 28.90
C PRO A 356 -12.63 7.87 28.93
N CYS A 357 -11.54 8.08 28.17
CA CYS A 357 -10.40 7.18 28.14
C CYS A 357 -9.60 7.26 29.45
N PHE A 358 -9.43 8.46 30.01
CA PHE A 358 -8.78 8.67 31.31
C PHE A 358 -9.58 8.08 32.47
N ASP A 359 -10.90 8.27 32.47
CA ASP A 359 -11.78 7.64 33.46
C ASP A 359 -11.76 6.12 33.34
N THR A 360 -11.67 5.56 32.12
CA THR A 360 -11.50 4.12 31.90
C THR A 360 -10.18 3.62 32.49
N LEU A 361 -9.07 4.35 32.28
CA LEU A 361 -7.76 4.00 32.85
C LEU A 361 -7.75 4.11 34.39
N ARG A 362 -8.41 5.11 34.96
CA ARG A 362 -8.57 5.27 36.42
C ARG A 362 -9.40 4.13 37.00
N SER A 363 -10.55 3.84 36.40
CA SER A 363 -11.43 2.72 36.78
C SER A 363 -10.72 1.37 36.65
N TRP A 364 -9.87 1.21 35.62
CA TRP A 364 -9.06 0.01 35.46
C TRP A 364 -8.14 -0.21 36.66
N LYS A 365 -7.44 0.83 37.15
CA LYS A 365 -6.56 0.70 38.32
C LYS A 365 -7.32 0.33 39.60
N GLU A 366 -8.52 0.86 39.79
CA GLU A 366 -9.39 0.50 40.92
C GLU A 366 -9.82 -0.98 40.88
N LYS A 367 -9.92 -1.56 39.68
CA LYS A 367 -10.30 -2.96 39.44
C LYS A 367 -9.11 -3.92 39.43
N VAL A 368 -7.87 -3.43 39.48
CA VAL A 368 -6.68 -4.29 39.59
C VAL A 368 -6.78 -5.11 40.88
N PRO A 369 -6.70 -6.45 40.82
CA PRO A 369 -6.79 -7.28 42.01
C PRO A 369 -5.77 -6.87 43.07
N SER A 370 -6.16 -6.91 44.35
CA SER A 370 -5.33 -6.45 45.47
C SER A 370 -3.95 -7.12 45.50
N TYR A 371 -3.85 -8.39 45.13
CA TYR A 371 -2.58 -9.12 45.08
C TYR A 371 -1.65 -8.65 43.95
N THR A 372 -2.11 -7.91 42.95
CA THR A 372 -1.30 -7.29 41.86
C THR A 372 -1.25 -5.76 41.96
N SER A 373 -1.90 -5.18 42.97
CA SER A 373 -1.98 -3.74 43.16
C SER A 373 -0.85 -3.27 44.07
N PHE A 374 0.05 -2.46 43.52
CA PHE A 374 1.19 -1.88 44.26
C PHE A 374 1.18 -0.35 44.15
N ASP A 375 1.81 0.30 45.13
CA ASP A 375 2.22 1.69 45.06
C ASP A 375 3.74 1.78 44.88
N PHE A 376 4.21 2.84 44.25
CA PHE A 376 5.62 3.04 43.91
C PHE A 376 6.18 4.33 44.51
N LYS A 377 5.59 4.79 45.63
CA LYS A 377 6.02 6.03 46.28
C LYS A 377 7.49 5.97 46.72
N SER A 378 8.00 4.78 47.00
CA SER A 378 9.38 4.54 47.47
C SER A 378 10.21 3.62 46.55
N GLY A 379 9.79 3.38 45.30
CA GLY A 379 10.43 2.40 44.41
C GLY A 379 9.66 1.09 44.32
N VAL A 380 10.31 -0.01 43.89
CA VAL A 380 9.64 -1.32 43.78
C VAL A 380 9.50 -1.92 45.18
N PRO A 381 8.26 -2.23 45.64
CA PRO A 381 8.06 -2.83 46.96
C PRO A 381 8.76 -4.17 47.12
N GLU A 382 9.27 -4.46 48.32
CA GLU A 382 9.99 -5.71 48.59
C GLU A 382 9.11 -6.95 48.35
N GLU A 383 7.83 -6.89 48.74
CA GLU A 383 6.82 -7.92 48.48
C GLU A 383 6.59 -8.21 46.99
N MET A 384 6.77 -7.20 46.14
CA MET A 384 6.71 -7.35 44.69
C MET A 384 8.00 -7.94 44.15
N SER A 385 9.15 -7.49 44.65
CA SER A 385 10.48 -7.89 44.18
C SER A 385 10.78 -9.38 44.37
N GLN A 386 10.17 -10.01 45.38
CA GLN A 386 10.31 -11.43 45.69
C GLN A 386 9.47 -12.34 44.79
N ARG A 387 8.64 -11.76 43.91
CA ARG A 387 7.80 -12.53 42.99
C ARG A 387 8.57 -12.89 41.72
N SER A 388 8.29 -14.07 41.19
CA SER A 388 8.84 -14.52 39.90
C SER A 388 8.45 -13.61 38.72
N CYS A 389 7.36 -12.86 38.84
CA CYS A 389 6.88 -11.92 37.81
C CYS A 389 7.16 -10.44 38.12
N ALA A 390 8.09 -10.14 39.03
CA ALA A 390 8.38 -8.76 39.48
C ALA A 390 8.67 -7.80 38.31
N ARG A 391 9.45 -8.23 37.32
CA ARG A 391 9.79 -7.39 36.15
C ARG A 391 8.60 -7.13 35.24
N GLY A 392 7.76 -8.14 35.00
CA GLY A 392 6.54 -8.00 34.22
C GLY A 392 5.50 -7.09 34.89
N LEU A 393 5.39 -7.18 36.22
CA LEU A 393 4.59 -6.25 37.01
C LEU A 393 5.15 -4.82 36.94
N ALA A 394 6.47 -4.64 37.04
CA ALA A 394 7.08 -3.31 36.88
C ALA A 394 6.82 -2.72 35.48
N SER A 395 6.94 -3.53 34.43
CA SER A 395 6.60 -3.17 33.04
C SER A 395 5.15 -2.68 32.91
N LEU A 396 4.20 -3.38 33.54
CA LEU A 396 2.79 -2.99 33.57
C LEU A 396 2.60 -1.61 34.20
N TYR A 397 3.28 -1.33 35.33
CA TYR A 397 3.18 -0.04 36.00
C TYR A 397 3.90 1.09 35.26
N LEU A 398 5.04 0.82 34.63
CA LEU A 398 5.72 1.79 33.76
C LEU A 398 4.79 2.27 32.64
N ARG A 399 4.05 1.34 32.03
CA ARG A 399 3.05 1.63 30.99
C ARG A 399 1.80 2.32 31.52
N TYR A 400 1.36 1.99 32.74
CA TYR A 400 0.21 2.61 33.39
C TYR A 400 0.47 4.06 33.82
N HIS A 401 1.66 4.34 34.33
CA HIS A 401 2.08 5.68 34.74
C HIS A 401 2.43 6.58 33.55
N GLN A 402 2.68 6.00 32.37
CA GLN A 402 2.77 6.73 31.10
C GLN A 402 1.35 7.21 30.68
N ARG A 403 0.80 8.17 31.43
CA ARG A 403 -0.49 8.81 31.18
C ARG A 403 -0.27 10.11 30.39
N ILE A 404 -1.28 10.48 29.61
CA ILE A 404 -1.24 11.58 28.64
C ILE A 404 -1.39 12.98 29.30
N GLU A 405 -1.55 13.07 30.62
CA GLU A 405 -1.68 14.34 31.33
C GLU A 405 -0.33 14.91 31.76
N VAL A 406 0.41 15.56 30.85
CA VAL A 406 1.77 16.07 31.13
C VAL A 406 1.78 17.29 32.07
N LEU A 407 0.67 18.06 32.11
CA LEU A 407 0.57 19.34 32.82
C LEU A 407 -0.26 19.28 34.11
N THR A 408 -0.33 18.11 34.76
CA THR A 408 -1.04 17.93 36.04
C THR A 408 -0.10 17.43 37.13
N LYS A 409 -0.48 17.65 38.39
CA LYS A 409 0.24 17.11 39.55
C LYS A 409 0.26 15.58 39.53
N GLU A 410 -0.84 14.97 39.11
CA GLU A 410 -0.97 13.52 38.94
C GLU A 410 -0.02 12.97 37.88
N GLY A 411 0.16 13.68 36.75
CA GLY A 411 1.12 13.32 35.71
C GLY A 411 2.57 13.43 36.19
N HIS A 412 2.89 14.50 36.91
CA HIS A 412 4.19 14.67 37.55
C HIS A 412 4.48 13.55 38.57
N ASP A 413 3.55 13.22 39.46
CA ASP A 413 3.71 12.14 40.43
C ASP A 413 3.86 10.76 39.75
N ALA A 414 3.17 10.53 38.63
CA ALA A 414 3.33 9.31 37.83
C ALA A 414 4.73 9.21 37.20
N ALA A 415 5.27 10.32 36.66
CA ALA A 415 6.64 10.37 36.14
C ALA A 415 7.67 10.08 37.25
N ARG A 416 7.46 10.61 38.47
CA ARG A 416 8.32 10.30 39.62
C ARG A 416 8.28 8.82 40.00
N HIS A 417 7.09 8.21 40.00
CA HIS A 417 6.98 6.77 40.25
C HIS A 417 7.74 5.95 39.19
N ASN A 418 7.69 6.33 37.92
CA ASN A 418 8.46 5.67 36.86
C ASN A 418 9.97 5.80 37.06
N CYS A 419 10.48 6.99 37.38
CA CYS A 419 11.89 7.17 37.68
C CYS A 419 12.34 6.29 38.87
N LYS A 420 11.51 6.16 39.91
CA LYS A 420 11.80 5.29 41.06
C LYS A 420 11.79 3.81 40.70
N ILE A 421 10.84 3.37 39.88
CA ILE A 421 10.79 1.99 39.36
C ILE A 421 12.05 1.68 38.55
N LEU A 422 12.41 2.54 37.59
CA LEU A 422 13.57 2.35 36.72
C LEU A 422 14.87 2.33 37.54
N THR A 423 15.03 3.24 38.48
CA THR A 423 16.21 3.31 39.36
C THR A 423 16.35 2.07 40.24
N ASP A 424 15.26 1.57 40.83
CA ASP A 424 15.33 0.38 41.66
C ASP A 424 15.56 -0.90 40.84
N LEU A 425 14.94 -1.03 39.66
CA LEU A 425 15.26 -2.11 38.71
C LEU A 425 16.73 -2.06 38.28
N PHE A 426 17.24 -0.86 38.02
CA PHE A 426 18.62 -0.64 37.64
C PHE A 426 19.59 -1.08 38.73
N ASN A 427 19.38 -0.62 39.97
CA ASN A 427 20.20 -0.97 41.13
C ASN A 427 20.18 -2.46 41.47
N ARG A 428 19.06 -3.14 41.19
CA ARG A 428 18.90 -4.59 41.38
C ARG A 428 19.43 -5.42 40.20
N GLY A 429 19.98 -4.79 39.16
CA GLY A 429 20.48 -5.48 37.97
C GLY A 429 19.38 -6.09 37.09
N LYS A 430 18.14 -5.63 37.21
CA LYS A 430 16.96 -6.11 36.47
C LYS A 430 16.51 -5.16 35.35
N HIS A 431 17.39 -4.26 34.92
CA HIS A 431 17.14 -3.31 33.83
C HIS A 431 17.67 -3.84 32.49
N ALA A 432 16.98 -3.50 31.40
CA ALA A 432 17.46 -3.86 30.06
C ALA A 432 18.48 -2.83 29.59
N ARG A 433 19.72 -3.23 29.30
CA ARG A 433 20.75 -2.30 28.78
C ARG A 433 20.47 -1.88 27.33
N PHE A 434 20.00 -2.83 26.53
CA PHE A 434 19.64 -2.63 25.13
C PHE A 434 18.13 -2.50 24.89
N GLY A 435 17.30 -2.39 25.94
CA GLY A 435 15.86 -2.30 25.78
C GLY A 435 15.40 -0.92 25.32
N TYR A 436 14.65 -0.85 24.23
CA TYR A 436 13.97 0.37 23.77
C TYR A 436 13.03 0.93 24.86
N TRP A 437 12.23 0.09 25.51
CA TRP A 437 11.21 0.49 26.46
C TRP A 437 11.71 1.23 27.69
N ASP A 438 12.77 0.72 28.32
CA ASP A 438 13.34 1.35 29.51
C ASP A 438 13.90 2.74 29.14
N SER A 439 14.39 2.92 27.92
CA SER A 439 14.83 4.22 27.40
C SER A 439 13.66 5.18 27.14
N VAL A 440 12.54 4.71 26.57
CA VAL A 440 11.34 5.53 26.35
C VAL A 440 10.70 5.94 27.68
N HIS A 441 10.59 5.02 28.64
CA HIS A 441 10.03 5.31 29.95
C HIS A 441 10.90 6.30 30.74
N ALA A 442 12.23 6.15 30.67
CA ALA A 442 13.16 7.12 31.27
C ALA A 442 13.01 8.50 30.61
N PHE A 443 13.09 8.56 29.28
CA PHE A 443 12.98 9.81 28.51
C PHE A 443 11.67 10.55 28.77
N SER A 444 10.54 9.83 28.70
CA SER A 444 9.21 10.39 28.93
C SER A 444 9.07 10.94 30.36
N SER A 445 9.54 10.19 31.36
CA SER A 445 9.42 10.61 32.76
C SER A 445 10.31 11.81 33.09
N LEU A 446 11.55 11.81 32.58
CA LEU A 446 12.47 12.94 32.73
C LEU A 446 11.90 14.20 32.05
N SER A 447 11.39 14.07 30.82
CA SER A 447 10.78 15.19 30.10
C SER A 447 9.59 15.80 30.86
N ILE A 448 8.70 14.97 31.42
CA ILE A 448 7.56 15.44 32.22
C ILE A 448 8.05 16.18 33.47
N ILE A 449 9.04 15.67 34.18
CA ILE A 449 9.61 16.32 35.37
C ILE A 449 10.24 17.68 35.01
N SER A 450 11.04 17.75 33.94
CA SER A 450 11.67 19.00 33.50
C SER A 450 10.63 20.05 33.08
N ILE A 451 9.59 19.67 32.33
CA ILE A 451 8.54 20.59 31.87
C ILE A 451 7.65 21.03 33.04
N ALA A 452 7.20 20.10 33.89
CA ALA A 452 6.34 20.39 35.03
C ALA A 452 7.00 21.39 36.00
N LYS A 453 8.31 21.28 36.21
CA LYS A 453 9.09 22.23 37.02
C LYS A 453 9.07 23.66 36.47
N ALA A 454 9.02 23.83 35.14
CA ALA A 454 8.95 25.15 34.51
C ALA A 454 7.53 25.73 34.43
N VAL A 455 6.51 24.89 34.30
CA VAL A 455 5.15 25.33 33.91
C VAL A 455 4.14 25.28 35.07
N ILE A 456 4.38 24.48 36.12
CA ILE A 456 3.43 24.31 37.24
C ILE A 456 3.97 25.03 38.49
N PRO A 457 3.39 26.19 38.87
CA PRO A 457 3.92 27.03 39.96
C PRO A 457 4.02 26.31 41.31
N GLU A 458 3.04 25.46 41.62
CA GLU A 458 2.95 24.70 42.88
C GLU A 458 4.07 23.66 43.01
N ILE A 459 4.57 23.14 41.89
CA ILE A 459 5.67 22.19 41.83
C ILE A 459 7.00 22.94 41.90
N ALA A 460 7.11 24.05 41.16
CA ALA A 460 8.28 24.93 41.18
C ALA A 460 8.63 25.44 42.61
N GLU A 461 7.61 25.73 43.43
CA GLU A 461 7.78 26.23 44.80
C GLU A 461 8.05 25.12 45.85
N THR A 462 7.85 23.83 45.53
CA THR A 462 7.93 22.72 46.50
C THR A 462 9.03 21.68 46.21
N SER A 463 9.68 21.69 45.04
CA SER A 463 10.46 20.55 44.53
C SER A 463 12.00 20.68 44.52
N GLU A 464 12.64 21.41 45.44
CA GLU A 464 14.05 21.77 45.23
C GLU A 464 15.11 20.68 45.49
N LEU A 465 14.84 19.62 46.26
CA LEU A 465 15.89 18.61 46.60
C LEU A 465 15.61 17.16 46.18
N ASN A 466 14.36 16.72 46.18
CA ASN A 466 14.04 15.31 45.93
C ASN A 466 13.92 14.99 44.42
N ASP A 467 13.37 15.91 43.64
CA ASP A 467 13.13 15.68 42.21
C ASP A 467 14.40 15.86 41.39
N GLU A 468 15.32 16.75 41.78
CA GLU A 468 16.65 16.87 41.15
C GLU A 468 17.50 15.62 41.37
N HIS A 469 17.47 15.05 42.58
CA HIS A 469 18.15 13.79 42.88
C HIS A 469 17.58 12.64 42.04
N LEU A 470 16.25 12.51 42.01
CA LEU A 470 15.55 11.47 41.24
C LEU A 470 15.78 11.61 39.73
N TYR A 471 15.75 12.84 39.22
CA TYR A 471 16.04 13.16 37.83
C TYR A 471 17.46 12.74 37.45
N THR A 472 18.44 13.10 38.29
CA THR A 472 19.85 12.74 38.08
C THR A 472 20.06 11.23 38.05
N GLN A 473 19.45 10.50 39.00
CA GLN A 473 19.55 9.04 39.06
C GLN A 473 18.95 8.37 37.82
N CYS A 474 17.76 8.79 37.40
CA CYS A 474 17.11 8.19 36.23
C CYS A 474 17.82 8.58 34.91
N ARG A 475 18.36 9.80 34.81
CA ARG A 475 19.18 10.24 33.67
C ARG A 475 20.48 9.43 33.53
N LEU A 476 21.08 9.01 34.65
CA LEU A 476 22.26 8.14 34.63
C LEU A 476 21.97 6.81 33.93
N ILE A 477 20.78 6.24 34.12
CA ILE A 477 20.36 5.00 33.46
C ILE A 477 20.34 5.19 31.94
N LEU A 478 19.70 6.26 31.47
CA LEU A 478 19.63 6.57 30.04
C LEU A 478 21.03 6.77 29.44
N LYS A 479 21.94 7.40 30.19
CA LYS A 479 23.33 7.58 29.81
C LYS A 479 24.09 6.25 29.75
N GLU A 480 23.97 5.38 30.75
CA GLU A 480 24.61 4.06 30.75
C GLU A 480 24.11 3.20 29.59
N MET A 481 22.80 3.22 29.30
CA MET A 481 22.24 2.52 28.14
C MET A 481 22.85 3.06 26.83
N ALA A 482 22.98 4.38 26.68
CA ALA A 482 23.61 4.99 25.51
C ALA A 482 25.10 4.61 25.39
N GLU A 483 25.85 4.65 26.49
CA GLU A 483 27.27 4.25 26.56
C GLU A 483 27.46 2.75 26.28
N ALA A 484 26.49 1.92 26.65
CA ALA A 484 26.46 0.50 26.31
C ALA A 484 26.18 0.23 24.82
N GLY A 485 25.86 1.25 24.02
CA GLY A 485 25.60 1.14 22.59
C GLY A 485 24.13 1.06 22.20
N ASN A 486 23.19 1.33 23.12
CA ASN A 486 21.76 1.37 22.81
C ASN A 486 21.42 2.61 21.95
N PRO A 487 20.99 2.43 20.69
CA PRO A 487 20.77 3.55 19.79
C PRO A 487 19.60 4.45 20.23
N ALA A 488 18.51 3.87 20.75
CA ALA A 488 17.36 4.65 21.21
C ALA A 488 17.71 5.48 22.44
N ALA A 489 18.45 4.91 23.39
CA ALA A 489 18.89 5.65 24.57
C ALA A 489 19.82 6.81 24.22
N ARG A 490 20.70 6.65 23.21
CA ARG A 490 21.56 7.72 22.72
C ARG A 490 20.74 8.88 22.15
N ASP A 491 19.75 8.56 21.32
CA ASP A 491 18.89 9.57 20.70
C ASP A 491 18.03 10.28 21.77
N HIS A 492 17.40 9.53 22.68
CA HIS A 492 16.65 10.09 23.82
C HIS A 492 17.52 10.96 24.74
N ASN A 493 18.77 10.58 25.00
CA ASN A 493 19.66 11.36 25.87
C ASN A 493 20.05 12.70 25.22
N ALA A 494 20.21 12.74 23.89
CA ALA A 494 20.44 13.99 23.15
C ALA A 494 19.20 14.89 23.21
N LEU A 495 18.02 14.35 22.92
CA LEU A 495 16.74 15.09 22.97
C LEU A 495 16.46 15.67 24.35
N LEU A 496 16.76 14.93 25.41
CA LEU A 496 16.57 15.41 26.78
C LEU A 496 17.54 16.55 27.12
N ALA A 497 18.76 16.53 26.61
CA ALA A 497 19.72 17.61 26.80
C ALA A 497 19.23 18.92 26.13
N ASP A 498 18.65 18.82 24.94
CA ASP A 498 18.05 19.96 24.25
C ASP A 498 16.85 20.52 25.03
N LEU A 499 15.96 19.64 25.53
CA LEU A 499 14.82 20.03 26.35
C LEU A 499 15.26 20.74 27.64
N ASP A 500 16.24 20.19 28.35
CA ASP A 500 16.79 20.80 29.56
C ASP A 500 17.37 22.19 29.29
N SER A 501 18.07 22.37 28.17
CA SER A 501 18.59 23.68 27.76
C SER A 501 17.47 24.70 27.55
N ILE A 502 16.32 24.27 27.03
CA ILE A 502 15.19 25.15 26.76
C ILE A 502 14.42 25.50 28.02
N VAL A 503 14.20 24.51 28.88
CA VAL A 503 13.64 24.71 30.22
C VAL A 503 14.53 25.66 31.03
N GLN A 504 15.85 25.54 30.92
CA GLN A 504 16.79 26.46 31.57
C GLN A 504 16.65 27.88 31.03
N MET A 505 16.60 28.07 29.71
CA MET A 505 16.39 29.40 29.11
C MET A 505 15.10 30.09 29.60
N LEU A 506 14.03 29.32 29.79
CA LEU A 506 12.74 29.84 30.25
C LEU A 506 12.71 30.14 31.75
N THR A 507 13.59 29.52 32.53
CA THR A 507 13.65 29.69 33.99
C THR A 507 14.70 30.71 34.44
N THR A 508 15.73 31.02 33.63
CA THR A 508 16.82 31.96 33.98
C THR A 508 16.62 33.44 33.58
N ASN A 509 15.45 33.83 33.06
CA ASN A 509 15.16 35.22 32.68
C ASN A 509 14.82 36.09 33.92
N GLU A 510 15.80 36.36 34.78
CA GLU A 510 15.65 37.17 36.01
C GLU A 510 15.89 38.69 35.80
N ASP A 511 16.37 39.15 34.63
CA ASP A 511 16.67 40.57 34.38
C ASP A 511 15.56 41.36 33.63
N ALA A 512 14.42 40.73 33.35
CA ALA A 512 13.22 41.46 32.95
C ALA A 512 12.43 41.82 34.22
N GLY A 513 12.41 43.11 34.59
CA GLY A 513 11.66 43.64 35.73
C GLY A 513 10.21 43.13 35.79
N PRO A 514 9.52 43.27 36.93
CA PRO A 514 8.42 42.38 37.35
C PRO A 514 7.46 42.16 36.20
N ILE A 515 7.62 41.01 35.53
CA ILE A 515 6.60 40.50 34.65
C ILE A 515 5.44 40.27 35.62
N GLU A 516 4.38 41.06 35.51
CA GLU A 516 3.09 40.63 36.02
C GLU A 516 2.94 39.20 35.53
N ARG A 517 3.14 38.20 36.41
CA ARG A 517 2.98 36.78 36.07
C ARG A 517 1.56 36.69 35.50
N PRO A 518 1.37 36.58 34.17
CA PRO A 518 0.04 36.59 33.62
C PRO A 518 -0.59 35.28 34.08
N ALA A 519 -1.89 35.29 34.37
CA ALA A 519 -2.66 34.09 34.65
C ALA A 519 -2.70 33.08 33.46
N GLU A 520 -1.95 33.36 32.40
CA GLU A 520 -1.88 32.64 31.14
C GLU A 520 -0.40 32.55 30.72
N PHE A 521 0.35 31.61 31.31
CA PHE A 521 1.62 31.18 30.73
C PHE A 521 1.28 30.28 29.54
N GLU A 522 1.18 30.87 28.35
CA GLU A 522 0.83 30.13 27.13
C GLU A 522 1.95 29.16 26.73
N VAL A 523 1.65 27.87 26.94
CA VAL A 523 2.32 26.65 26.44
C VAL A 523 2.92 26.80 25.01
N PRO A 524 2.29 27.51 24.05
CA PRO A 524 2.88 27.81 22.73
C PRO A 524 4.30 28.40 22.70
N SER A 525 4.76 29.15 23.72
CA SER A 525 6.08 29.80 23.67
C SER A 525 7.27 28.85 23.93
N LEU A 526 7.04 27.80 24.74
CA LEU A 526 7.98 26.71 25.02
C LEU A 526 8.24 25.87 23.75
N PHE A 527 7.19 25.57 23.00
CA PHE A 527 7.27 24.87 21.72
C PHE A 527 7.96 25.67 20.61
N CYS A 528 7.85 27.01 20.64
CA CYS A 528 8.52 27.91 19.69
C CYS A 528 10.05 27.94 19.88
N HIS A 529 10.54 27.74 21.12
CA HIS A 529 11.98 27.66 21.44
C HIS A 529 12.57 26.27 21.16
N LEU A 530 11.76 25.20 21.16
CA LEU A 530 12.12 23.81 20.80
C LEU A 530 12.37 23.58 19.30
N GLY A 531 12.50 24.63 18.48
CA GLY A 531 12.80 24.48 17.05
C GLY A 531 11.64 23.95 16.20
N LEU A 532 10.43 23.83 16.75
CA LEU A 532 9.26 23.28 16.07
C LEU A 532 8.58 24.27 15.09
N ARG A 533 9.29 25.33 14.66
CA ARG A 533 8.92 26.14 13.50
C ARG A 533 9.73 25.69 12.28
N SER A 534 9.01 25.23 11.25
CA SER A 534 9.41 25.55 9.89
C SER A 534 9.29 27.07 9.70
N LYS A 535 10.41 27.81 9.85
CA LYS A 535 10.51 29.08 9.13
C LYS A 535 10.47 28.74 7.63
N PRO A 536 9.86 29.56 6.76
CA PRO A 536 10.13 29.46 5.34
C PRO A 536 11.63 29.69 5.16
N LEU A 537 12.34 28.66 4.68
CA LEU A 537 13.74 28.79 4.28
C LEU A 537 13.84 29.91 3.23
N PRO A 538 14.87 30.77 3.30
CA PRO A 538 15.16 31.69 2.21
C PRO A 538 15.40 30.91 0.91
N PRO A 539 15.10 31.49 -0.26
CA PRO A 539 14.96 30.78 -1.55
C PRO A 539 16.26 30.20 -2.14
N GLU A 540 17.33 30.03 -1.36
CA GLU A 540 18.69 29.78 -1.85
C GLU A 540 19.44 28.61 -1.15
N LEU A 541 18.75 27.67 -0.50
CA LEU A 541 19.39 26.46 0.08
C LEU A 541 18.80 25.17 -0.50
N ASP A 542 19.66 24.44 -1.19
CA ASP A 542 19.47 23.13 -1.81
C ASP A 542 19.34 22.04 -0.72
N MET A 543 18.26 21.24 -0.70
CA MET A 543 18.02 20.24 0.34
C MET A 543 17.56 18.89 -0.22
N ALA A 544 18.52 18.13 -0.76
CA ALA A 544 18.42 16.68 -0.93
C ALA A 544 19.14 15.90 0.19
N SER A 545 19.85 16.57 1.11
CA SER A 545 20.69 15.92 2.14
C SER A 545 20.14 15.93 3.57
N ASP A 546 19.22 16.83 3.93
CA ASP A 546 18.81 16.99 5.35
C ASP A 546 17.44 16.36 5.71
N PHE A 547 16.67 15.88 4.72
CA PHE A 547 15.36 15.26 4.98
C PHE A 547 15.45 13.90 5.71
N GLN A 548 16.63 13.27 5.76
CA GLN A 548 16.85 12.03 6.51
C GLN A 548 17.03 12.24 8.01
N ALA A 549 17.40 13.45 8.46
CA ALA A 549 17.57 13.76 9.88
C ALA A 549 16.23 14.05 10.58
N GLU A 550 15.29 14.73 9.91
CA GLU A 550 13.99 15.11 10.48
C GLU A 550 13.01 13.93 10.68
N THR A 551 13.17 12.84 9.92
CA THR A 551 12.35 11.61 10.10
C THR A 551 12.71 10.77 11.33
N ARG A 552 13.86 11.02 11.98
CA ARG A 552 14.25 10.31 13.21
C ARG A 552 13.72 10.98 14.48
N LEU A 553 13.60 12.31 14.48
CA LEU A 553 13.15 13.09 15.65
C LEU A 553 11.64 13.03 15.87
N LEU A 554 10.84 13.03 14.80
CA LEU A 554 9.41 13.27 14.91
C LEU A 554 8.68 12.18 15.71
N PRO A 555 8.83 10.86 15.49
CA PRO A 555 7.99 9.85 16.14
C PRO A 555 8.19 9.72 17.65
N ASP A 556 9.41 9.93 18.18
CA ASP A 556 9.73 9.72 19.60
C ASP A 556 9.44 10.99 20.44
N LEU A 557 9.63 12.18 19.86
CA LEU A 557 9.09 13.43 20.40
C LEU A 557 7.56 13.43 20.31
N THR A 558 7.00 12.95 19.19
CA THR A 558 5.56 12.74 19.00
C THR A 558 5.06 11.70 19.98
N LEU A 559 5.77 10.64 20.36
CA LEU A 559 5.31 9.69 21.40
C LEU A 559 5.31 10.27 22.82
N CYS A 560 6.23 11.20 23.10
CA CYS A 560 6.27 11.95 24.36
C CYS A 560 5.29 13.14 24.39
N LEU A 561 4.94 13.70 23.21
CA LEU A 561 4.13 14.91 23.05
C LEU A 561 2.80 14.69 22.29
N THR A 562 2.42 13.46 21.94
CA THR A 562 1.08 13.12 21.36
C THR A 562 -0.03 13.12 22.40
N SER A 563 0.23 13.74 23.53
CA SER A 563 -0.82 14.33 24.33
C SER A 563 -1.19 15.77 23.91
N VAL A 564 -0.35 16.55 23.22
CA VAL A 564 -0.71 17.92 22.79
C VAL A 564 0.08 18.37 21.53
N GLU A 565 -0.67 18.69 20.46
CA GLU A 565 -0.36 19.60 19.32
C GLU A 565 0.40 19.12 18.06
N TRP A 566 -0.38 18.86 17.00
CA TRP A 566 0.01 19.21 15.61
C TRP A 566 -1.00 20.18 14.91
N GLN A 567 -1.81 20.98 15.63
CA GLN A 567 -2.75 21.92 14.95
C GLN A 567 -2.99 23.31 15.56
N ILE A 568 -2.15 23.85 16.45
CA ILE A 568 -2.31 25.25 16.91
C ILE A 568 -1.60 26.29 16.01
N ALA A 569 -0.97 25.88 14.90
CA ALA A 569 -0.34 26.83 13.97
C ALA A 569 -1.21 27.23 12.76
N ARG A 570 -2.54 27.02 12.75
CA ARG A 570 -3.32 27.42 11.55
C ARG A 570 -4.64 28.15 11.71
N PHE A 571 -5.28 28.23 12.86
CA PHE A 571 -6.52 29.00 12.96
C PHE A 571 -6.70 29.58 14.35
N ALA A 572 -6.47 30.89 14.46
CA ALA A 572 -7.21 31.71 15.40
C ALA A 572 -8.51 32.15 14.71
N PRO A 573 -9.68 31.75 15.20
CA PRO A 573 -10.87 32.58 15.10
C PRO A 573 -11.34 32.96 16.50
N GLN A 574 -11.63 34.26 16.67
CA GLN A 574 -12.30 34.81 17.86
C GLN A 574 -13.64 34.13 18.16
N PRO A 575 -14.12 34.15 19.43
CA PRO A 575 -15.20 33.30 19.88
C PRO A 575 -16.60 33.87 19.56
N SER A 576 -17.51 33.03 19.09
CA SER A 576 -18.93 33.06 19.50
C SER A 576 -19.68 31.77 19.16
N THR A 577 -20.04 31.07 20.24
CA THR A 577 -21.09 30.06 20.52
C THR A 577 -22.39 30.08 19.68
N PRO A 578 -23.30 29.08 19.83
CA PRO A 578 -23.13 27.62 19.83
C PRO A 578 -24.12 26.90 18.88
N VAL A 579 -23.77 25.67 18.50
CA VAL A 579 -24.61 24.72 17.73
C VAL A 579 -25.73 24.15 18.61
N ASN A 580 -26.97 24.12 18.09
CA ASN A 580 -28.07 23.34 18.68
C ASN A 580 -28.41 22.17 17.73
N ARG A 581 -28.26 20.95 18.25
CA ARG A 581 -28.65 19.67 17.60
C ARG A 581 -30.18 19.51 17.61
N GLN A 582 -30.74 18.91 16.57
CA GLN A 582 -31.87 17.97 16.73
C GLN A 582 -32.02 17.00 15.54
N LEU A 583 -32.45 15.79 15.89
CA LEU A 583 -32.50 14.54 15.13
C LEU A 583 -33.83 14.31 14.38
N SER A 584 -33.78 13.43 13.37
CA SER A 584 -34.73 12.34 13.02
C SER A 584 -35.79 12.49 11.89
N THR A 585 -35.68 11.55 10.93
CA THR A 585 -36.68 10.63 10.28
C THR A 585 -37.80 11.05 9.29
N VAL A 586 -37.67 10.50 8.06
CA VAL A 586 -38.59 9.76 7.11
C VAL A 586 -40.03 10.20 6.77
N TYR A 587 -40.32 10.43 5.46
CA TYR A 587 -41.29 9.76 4.52
C TYR A 587 -41.73 10.70 3.37
N GLY A 588 -41.96 10.14 2.17
CA GLY A 588 -41.99 10.85 0.88
C GLY A 588 -43.34 11.34 0.32
N ALA A 589 -43.26 11.94 -0.89
CA ALA A 589 -44.38 12.20 -1.79
C ALA A 589 -43.87 12.45 -3.23
N GLN A 590 -44.59 11.91 -4.23
CA GLN A 590 -44.35 12.06 -5.68
C GLN A 590 -44.42 13.53 -6.14
N LYS A 591 -43.52 13.93 -7.06
CA LYS A 591 -43.66 15.13 -7.90
C LYS A 591 -43.16 14.84 -9.32
N CYS A 592 -44.00 15.11 -10.32
CA CYS A 592 -43.56 15.25 -11.71
C CYS A 592 -42.66 16.49 -11.80
N THR A 593 -41.45 16.32 -12.33
CA THR A 593 -40.46 17.41 -12.47
C THR A 593 -40.25 17.70 -13.95
N TYR A 594 -40.55 18.91 -14.40
CA TYR A 594 -40.17 19.41 -15.73
C TYR A 594 -38.79 20.05 -15.64
N VAL A 595 -37.84 19.61 -16.47
CA VAL A 595 -36.49 20.17 -16.51
C VAL A 595 -36.37 21.15 -17.69
N VAL A 596 -36.13 22.43 -17.39
CA VAL A 596 -35.78 23.45 -18.39
C VAL A 596 -34.28 23.69 -18.29
N SER A 597 -33.52 23.32 -19.33
CA SER A 597 -32.08 23.53 -19.39
C SER A 597 -31.74 24.74 -20.26
N VAL A 598 -30.92 25.65 -19.74
CA VAL A 598 -30.33 26.78 -20.48
C VAL A 598 -28.84 26.48 -20.67
N PRO A 599 -28.27 26.49 -21.89
CA PRO A 599 -26.86 26.20 -22.07
C PRO A 599 -26.00 27.37 -21.56
N LYS A 600 -25.03 27.08 -20.68
CA LYS A 600 -23.98 28.06 -20.33
C LYS A 600 -22.95 28.12 -21.45
N GLY A 601 -22.87 29.27 -22.12
CA GLY A 601 -21.76 29.62 -23.02
C GLY A 601 -20.50 29.95 -22.23
N GLY A 602 -19.35 29.52 -22.74
CA GLY A 602 -18.03 29.77 -22.14
C GLY A 602 -17.50 31.19 -22.34
N GLY A 603 -16.64 31.62 -21.40
CA GLY A 603 -15.83 32.83 -21.48
C GLY A 603 -15.03 33.04 -20.18
N ARG A 604 -13.71 33.24 -20.30
CA ARG A 604 -12.73 33.49 -19.23
C ARG A 604 -12.89 34.90 -18.61
N ASP A 605 -12.65 35.05 -17.31
CA ASP A 605 -11.55 35.85 -16.70
C ASP A 605 -11.82 36.31 -15.24
N ASN A 606 -10.69 36.52 -14.55
CA ASN A 606 -10.45 36.72 -13.12
C ASN A 606 -11.01 38.02 -12.48
N ASN A 607 -11.41 37.97 -11.20
CA ASN A 607 -10.76 38.65 -10.04
C ASN A 607 -11.70 38.95 -8.85
N ALA A 608 -11.12 38.77 -7.66
CA ALA A 608 -11.29 39.51 -6.40
C ALA A 608 -12.58 39.41 -5.54
N ASN A 609 -12.34 39.11 -4.26
CA ASN A 609 -13.23 39.09 -3.10
C ASN A 609 -13.90 40.44 -2.79
N GLY A 610 -15.08 40.37 -2.16
CA GLY A 610 -15.48 41.28 -1.08
C GLY A 610 -16.95 41.74 -1.06
N GLY A 611 -17.72 41.29 -0.05
CA GLY A 611 -18.66 42.19 0.64
C GLY A 611 -20.18 41.93 0.56
N MET A 612 -20.71 41.46 1.71
CA MET A 612 -21.94 41.90 2.41
C MET A 612 -23.37 41.50 1.96
N VAL A 613 -24.05 40.71 2.84
CA VAL A 613 -25.16 41.11 3.77
C VAL A 613 -26.35 41.88 3.13
N SER A 614 -27.65 41.63 3.34
CA SER A 614 -28.47 40.97 4.38
C SER A 614 -29.93 40.77 3.93
N ALA A 615 -30.56 39.74 4.53
CA ALA A 615 -31.95 39.52 4.91
C ALA A 615 -33.03 40.61 4.72
N LEU A 616 -34.27 40.16 4.46
CA LEU A 616 -35.47 40.53 5.25
C LEU A 616 -36.63 39.52 5.03
N SER A 617 -36.70 38.55 5.95
CA SER A 617 -37.84 38.15 6.80
C SER A 617 -39.27 37.93 6.26
N ASN A 618 -39.78 36.77 6.70
CA ASN A 618 -41.03 36.55 7.46
C ASN A 618 -42.36 36.15 6.77
N ARG A 619 -42.60 34.84 6.87
CA ARG A 619 -43.72 34.14 7.57
C ARG A 619 -45.11 34.03 6.92
N PRO A 620 -45.86 32.96 7.29
CA PRO A 620 -46.87 32.31 6.46
C PRO A 620 -48.29 32.54 6.99
N LEU A 621 -49.29 32.15 6.19
CA LEU A 621 -50.67 31.92 6.65
C LEU A 621 -51.22 30.64 6.02
N GLU A 622 -51.88 29.87 6.87
CA GLU A 622 -52.45 28.54 6.67
C GLU A 622 -53.77 28.55 5.88
N SER A 623 -54.14 27.37 5.37
CA SER A 623 -55.44 26.68 5.62
C SER A 623 -56.27 26.22 4.41
N HIS A 624 -56.84 25.02 4.59
CA HIS A 624 -58.05 24.40 4.04
C HIS A 624 -58.18 23.88 2.58
N GLU A 625 -58.19 22.53 2.49
CA GLU A 625 -59.25 21.62 1.98
C GLU A 625 -60.10 21.90 0.71
N ARG A 626 -60.25 20.80 -0.07
CA ARG A 626 -61.45 20.22 -0.75
C ARG A 626 -61.71 20.40 -2.26
N ALA A 627 -61.88 19.21 -2.89
CA ALA A 627 -63.00 18.75 -3.75
C ALA A 627 -62.94 18.80 -5.30
N GLU A 628 -63.26 17.61 -5.86
CA GLU A 628 -64.07 17.31 -7.08
C GLU A 628 -63.53 17.68 -8.49
N GLN A 629 -63.95 17.10 -9.63
CA GLN A 629 -64.51 15.81 -10.09
C GLN A 629 -64.70 15.98 -11.63
N ASP A 630 -64.67 14.87 -12.39
CA ASP A 630 -65.32 14.63 -13.70
C ASP A 630 -64.85 15.21 -15.07
N SER A 631 -64.66 14.24 -15.99
CA SER A 631 -65.31 14.08 -17.31
C SER A 631 -64.56 14.36 -18.64
N THR A 632 -64.84 13.43 -19.55
CA THR A 632 -64.42 13.08 -20.92
C THR A 632 -64.86 14.03 -22.04
N ASP A 633 -64.12 14.12 -23.18
CA ASP A 633 -64.51 13.56 -24.51
C ASP A 633 -63.84 14.19 -25.77
N THR A 634 -63.46 13.29 -26.70
CA THR A 634 -63.48 13.30 -28.20
C THR A 634 -62.73 14.33 -29.08
N ILE A 635 -61.85 13.87 -30.02
CA ILE A 635 -61.69 14.43 -31.40
C ILE A 635 -61.33 13.35 -32.45
N LEU A 636 -61.94 13.49 -33.65
CA LEU A 636 -61.77 12.78 -34.93
C LEU A 636 -61.07 13.70 -35.99
N ALA A 637 -60.20 13.10 -36.81
CA ALA A 637 -59.95 13.31 -38.25
C ALA A 637 -59.26 14.58 -38.86
N ALA A 638 -58.24 14.27 -39.68
CA ALA A 638 -57.88 14.81 -41.01
C ALA A 638 -56.99 16.07 -41.19
N SER A 639 -55.68 15.79 -41.37
CA SER A 639 -54.76 16.26 -42.44
C SER A 639 -54.95 17.63 -43.13
N SER A 640 -53.94 18.50 -43.06
CA SER A 640 -53.14 18.96 -44.23
C SER A 640 -52.13 20.09 -43.87
N SER A 641 -50.97 20.01 -44.53
CA SER A 641 -50.06 21.12 -44.91
C SER A 641 -49.20 21.83 -43.85
N LEU A 642 -47.89 21.80 -44.12
CA LEU A 642 -46.84 22.67 -43.59
C LEU A 642 -47.19 24.16 -43.84
N GLU A 643 -47.35 24.92 -42.76
CA GLU A 643 -47.08 26.37 -42.77
C GLU A 643 -46.46 26.78 -41.44
N THR A 644 -45.31 27.44 -41.54
CA THR A 644 -44.57 28.05 -40.43
C THR A 644 -45.43 29.15 -39.79
N ILE A 645 -46.09 28.86 -38.67
CA ILE A 645 -46.82 29.89 -37.90
C ILE A 645 -45.79 30.74 -37.14
N SER A 646 -45.42 31.89 -37.69
CA SER A 646 -44.78 32.97 -36.95
C SER A 646 -45.87 33.89 -36.40
N LYS A 647 -46.34 33.66 -35.16
CA LYS A 647 -47.15 34.65 -34.43
C LYS A 647 -46.24 35.60 -33.66
N THR A 648 -46.25 36.88 -34.04
CA THR A 648 -45.61 37.97 -33.32
C THR A 648 -46.54 38.40 -32.17
N VAL A 649 -46.08 38.31 -30.92
CA VAL A 649 -46.80 38.83 -29.75
C VAL A 649 -46.47 40.32 -29.57
N SER A 650 -47.49 41.15 -29.34
CA SER A 650 -47.42 42.62 -29.24
C SER A 650 -46.63 43.07 -27.99
N PRO A 651 -45.87 44.18 -28.05
CA PRO A 651 -44.99 44.63 -26.96
C PRO A 651 -45.77 45.45 -25.93
N ALA A 652 -46.60 44.81 -25.12
CA ALA A 652 -47.22 45.42 -23.94
C ALA A 652 -47.74 44.36 -22.96
N ALA A 653 -46.83 43.54 -22.43
CA ALA A 653 -47.02 42.78 -21.19
C ALA A 653 -45.69 42.10 -20.84
N ASP A 654 -44.88 42.77 -20.03
CA ASP A 654 -43.75 42.10 -19.38
C ASP A 654 -44.32 41.03 -18.44
N THR A 655 -43.79 39.81 -18.56
CA THR A 655 -44.12 38.56 -17.83
C THR A 655 -45.38 37.78 -18.27
N MET A 656 -45.26 37.01 -19.36
CA MET A 656 -46.01 35.73 -19.46
C MET A 656 -45.23 34.64 -18.72
N THR A 657 -45.93 33.81 -17.95
CA THR A 657 -45.31 32.66 -17.26
C THR A 657 -45.17 31.47 -18.22
N VAL A 658 -44.13 30.64 -18.04
CA VAL A 658 -43.83 29.44 -18.85
C VAL A 658 -45.07 28.54 -19.01
N THR A 659 -45.92 28.48 -17.98
CA THR A 659 -47.18 27.72 -17.97
C THR A 659 -48.18 28.18 -19.04
N GLN A 660 -48.22 29.48 -19.37
CA GLN A 660 -49.14 30.05 -20.37
C GLN A 660 -48.66 29.82 -21.82
N ILE A 661 -47.37 29.54 -22.01
CA ILE A 661 -46.80 29.17 -23.33
C ILE A 661 -47.11 27.70 -23.64
N ILE A 662 -47.09 26.83 -22.63
CA ILE A 662 -47.30 25.38 -22.77
C ILE A 662 -48.75 25.04 -23.16
N SER A 663 -49.75 25.75 -22.64
CA SER A 663 -51.17 25.52 -22.95
C SER A 663 -51.60 26.02 -24.33
N ALA A 664 -50.80 26.85 -25.00
CA ALA A 664 -51.15 27.45 -26.30
C ALA A 664 -50.65 26.65 -27.53
N VAL A 665 -49.81 25.62 -27.34
CA VAL A 665 -48.99 25.03 -28.44
C VAL A 665 -49.12 23.50 -28.60
N ILE A 666 -49.87 22.78 -27.76
CA ILE A 666 -49.99 21.31 -27.90
C ILE A 666 -51.05 20.96 -28.97
N PRO A 667 -50.70 20.29 -30.09
CA PRO A 667 -51.70 19.66 -30.95
C PRO A 667 -52.21 18.36 -30.32
N SER A 668 -53.45 17.99 -30.63
CA SER A 668 -54.20 16.87 -30.06
C SER A 668 -53.68 15.46 -30.40
N GLU A 669 -52.53 15.32 -31.07
CA GLU A 669 -51.91 14.02 -31.38
C GLU A 669 -50.39 14.05 -31.14
N PRO A 670 -49.81 13.03 -30.47
CA PRO A 670 -48.39 12.98 -30.17
C PRO A 670 -47.60 12.51 -31.41
N LYS A 671 -46.83 13.42 -32.01
CA LYS A 671 -45.70 13.06 -32.88
C LYS A 671 -44.40 13.53 -32.22
N PRO A 672 -43.29 12.79 -32.37
CA PRO A 672 -42.00 13.20 -31.83
C PRO A 672 -41.48 14.40 -32.64
N THR A 673 -41.64 15.61 -32.11
CA THR A 673 -41.00 16.80 -32.67
C THR A 673 -39.66 17.03 -31.99
N ASN A 674 -38.57 16.95 -32.75
CA ASN A 674 -37.26 17.49 -32.38
C ASN A 674 -37.39 19.00 -32.14
N GLY A 675 -37.45 19.41 -30.87
CA GLY A 675 -37.24 20.77 -30.37
C GLY A 675 -38.11 21.88 -30.98
N LEU A 676 -39.08 22.39 -30.21
CA LEU A 676 -39.74 23.66 -30.53
C LEU A 676 -38.77 24.82 -30.22
N LEU A 677 -38.41 25.59 -31.26
CA LEU A 677 -37.60 26.81 -31.15
C LEU A 677 -38.51 28.00 -30.84
N VAL A 678 -38.51 28.46 -29.58
CA VAL A 678 -39.24 29.67 -29.19
C VAL A 678 -38.26 30.84 -29.15
N LYS A 679 -38.56 31.90 -29.92
CA LYS A 679 -37.73 33.11 -30.01
C LYS A 679 -38.21 34.11 -28.95
N GLY A 680 -37.43 34.34 -27.90
CA GLY A 680 -37.74 35.33 -26.89
C GLY A 680 -37.61 36.78 -27.42
N ALA A 681 -38.28 37.73 -26.77
CA ALA A 681 -38.28 39.15 -27.15
C ALA A 681 -36.88 39.80 -27.25
N ASN A 682 -35.87 39.19 -26.62
CA ASN A 682 -34.48 39.67 -26.60
C ASN A 682 -33.54 38.85 -27.51
N GLY A 683 -34.07 38.11 -28.49
CA GLY A 683 -33.28 37.36 -29.47
C GLY A 683 -32.66 36.05 -28.99
N HIS A 684 -32.81 35.70 -27.70
CA HIS A 684 -32.34 34.42 -27.16
C HIS A 684 -33.26 33.28 -27.63
N LYS A 685 -32.63 32.22 -28.18
CA LYS A 685 -33.31 30.98 -28.58
C LYS A 685 -33.39 30.06 -27.37
N VAL A 686 -34.59 29.67 -26.97
CA VAL A 686 -34.82 28.64 -25.95
C VAL A 686 -35.32 27.39 -26.65
N THR A 687 -34.67 26.26 -26.39
CA THR A 687 -35.09 24.94 -26.89
C THR A 687 -35.86 24.25 -25.78
N VAL A 688 -37.11 23.88 -26.05
CA VAL A 688 -37.93 23.09 -25.12
C VAL A 688 -37.93 21.65 -25.62
N THR A 689 -37.39 20.74 -24.80
CA THR A 689 -37.43 19.28 -25.05
C THR A 689 -38.56 18.66 -24.25
N ILE A 690 -39.46 17.94 -24.92
CA ILE A 690 -40.50 17.13 -24.26
C ILE A 690 -39.99 15.69 -24.21
N GLU A 691 -39.56 15.24 -23.04
CA GLU A 691 -39.20 13.83 -22.82
C GLU A 691 -40.48 13.01 -22.73
N THR A 692 -40.74 12.21 -23.76
CA THR A 692 -41.76 11.18 -23.70
C THR A 692 -41.16 9.94 -23.01
N LYS A 693 -41.94 9.26 -22.18
CA LYS A 693 -41.50 8.05 -21.49
C LYS A 693 -42.29 6.84 -22.00
N ARG A 694 -41.70 5.65 -21.89
CA ARG A 694 -42.38 4.37 -22.13
C ARG A 694 -42.37 3.51 -20.87
N LEU A 695 -43.41 2.71 -20.68
CA LEU A 695 -43.55 1.82 -19.53
C LEU A 695 -43.04 0.43 -19.91
N GLU A 696 -42.11 -0.13 -19.14
CA GLU A 696 -41.74 -1.54 -19.22
C GLU A 696 -42.09 -2.28 -17.93
N LYS A 697 -42.19 -3.61 -18.02
CA LYS A 697 -42.48 -4.50 -16.89
C LYS A 697 -41.51 -5.67 -16.86
N ASP A 698 -40.97 -5.96 -15.68
CA ASP A 698 -40.22 -7.18 -15.37
C ASP A 698 -40.86 -7.92 -14.18
N SER A 699 -40.16 -8.92 -13.64
CA SER A 699 -40.60 -9.67 -12.47
C SER A 699 -40.63 -8.86 -11.17
N LEU A 700 -39.95 -7.72 -11.11
CA LEU A 700 -39.88 -6.85 -9.93
C LEU A 700 -40.91 -5.71 -9.96
N GLY A 701 -41.51 -5.45 -11.12
CA GLY A 701 -42.59 -4.46 -11.27
C GLY A 701 -42.50 -3.69 -12.57
N GLN A 702 -42.98 -2.45 -12.55
CA GLN A 702 -42.99 -1.55 -13.71
C GLN A 702 -42.14 -0.32 -13.45
N LEU A 703 -41.48 0.20 -14.49
CA LEU A 703 -40.75 1.47 -14.46
C LEU A 703 -40.99 2.24 -15.76
N GLU A 704 -40.90 3.58 -15.66
CA GLU A 704 -40.92 4.48 -16.81
C GLU A 704 -39.50 4.76 -17.29
N LEU A 705 -39.23 4.52 -18.57
CA LEU A 705 -37.93 4.73 -19.21
C LEU A 705 -38.03 5.84 -20.28
N PRO A 706 -36.92 6.52 -20.63
CA PRO A 706 -36.89 7.44 -21.77
C PRO A 706 -37.40 6.75 -23.04
N SER A 707 -38.31 7.36 -23.81
CA SER A 707 -38.95 6.70 -24.96
C SER A 707 -37.99 6.33 -26.08
N ASP A 708 -36.83 6.99 -26.18
CA ASP A 708 -35.81 6.75 -27.21
C ASP A 708 -34.68 5.81 -26.77
N ALA A 709 -34.68 5.35 -25.51
CA ALA A 709 -33.65 4.44 -25.00
C ALA A 709 -33.81 3.03 -25.58
N LEU A 710 -32.79 2.48 -26.25
CA LEU A 710 -32.82 1.10 -26.73
C LEU A 710 -32.65 0.06 -25.61
N TYR A 711 -32.10 0.43 -24.45
CA TYR A 711 -32.03 -0.46 -23.29
C TYR A 711 -33.39 -0.59 -22.60
N GLY A 712 -33.62 -1.69 -21.88
CA GLY A 712 -34.89 -1.98 -21.21
C GLY A 712 -34.85 -1.78 -19.70
N ILE A 713 -35.86 -2.32 -19.02
CA ILE A 713 -36.08 -2.14 -17.58
C ILE A 713 -34.93 -2.68 -16.71
N ASN A 714 -34.27 -3.79 -17.08
CA ASN A 714 -33.18 -4.32 -16.26
C ASN A 714 -31.98 -3.36 -16.28
N THR A 715 -31.67 -2.81 -17.45
CA THR A 715 -30.63 -1.79 -17.60
C THR A 715 -30.95 -0.54 -16.80
N PHE A 716 -32.19 -0.05 -16.88
CA PHE A 716 -32.57 1.17 -16.19
C PHE A 716 -32.47 1.04 -14.67
N ARG A 717 -32.88 -0.11 -14.11
CA ARG A 717 -32.65 -0.42 -12.69
C ARG A 717 -31.16 -0.39 -12.33
N ALA A 718 -30.31 -0.96 -13.18
CA ALA A 718 -28.88 -0.96 -12.94
C ALA A 718 -28.27 0.45 -12.97
N ILE A 719 -28.73 1.31 -13.88
CA ILE A 719 -28.33 2.73 -13.91
C ILE A 719 -28.71 3.43 -12.59
N GLU A 720 -29.93 3.20 -12.08
CA GLU A 720 -30.37 3.79 -10.81
C GLU A 720 -29.62 3.22 -9.60
N ASN A 721 -29.30 1.93 -9.61
CA ASN A 721 -28.66 1.25 -8.49
C ASN A 721 -27.15 1.52 -8.38
N PHE A 722 -26.46 1.76 -9.50
CA PHE A 722 -24.99 1.78 -9.55
C PHE A 722 -24.38 3.06 -10.13
N PRO A 723 -24.66 4.27 -9.60
CA PRO A 723 -24.00 5.51 -10.02
C PRO A 723 -22.60 5.65 -9.36
N LEU A 724 -21.68 4.73 -9.66
CA LEU A 724 -20.43 4.57 -8.91
C LEU A 724 -19.21 5.27 -9.53
N SER A 725 -18.74 4.81 -10.69
CA SER A 725 -17.46 5.24 -11.26
C SER A 725 -17.62 6.33 -12.32
N GLY A 726 -18.81 6.43 -12.93
CA GLY A 726 -19.06 7.30 -14.07
C GLY A 726 -18.47 6.77 -15.37
N ARG A 727 -17.96 5.53 -15.41
CA ARG A 727 -17.50 4.83 -16.61
C ARG A 727 -18.51 3.76 -17.03
N PRO A 728 -19.45 4.07 -17.94
CA PRO A 728 -20.37 3.08 -18.46
C PRO A 728 -19.68 2.10 -19.42
N ILE A 729 -20.36 1.01 -19.78
CA ILE A 729 -19.92 0.06 -20.82
C ILE A 729 -19.52 0.79 -22.12
N ALA A 730 -20.23 1.87 -22.48
CA ALA A 730 -19.93 2.74 -23.62
C ALA A 730 -18.50 3.32 -23.63
N THR A 731 -17.82 3.36 -22.49
CA THR A 731 -16.39 3.74 -22.37
C THR A 731 -15.48 2.79 -23.15
N TRP A 732 -15.90 1.53 -23.33
CA TRP A 732 -15.08 0.46 -23.91
C TRP A 732 -15.74 -0.17 -25.16
N PRO A 733 -15.61 0.47 -26.35
CA PRO A 733 -16.26 -0.01 -27.58
C PRO A 733 -15.87 -1.43 -28.00
N ASP A 734 -14.64 -1.87 -27.74
CA ASP A 734 -14.19 -3.23 -28.05
C ASP A 734 -14.96 -4.29 -27.23
N PHE A 735 -15.47 -3.93 -26.05
CA PHE A 735 -16.31 -4.80 -25.22
C PHE A 735 -17.72 -4.95 -25.79
N ILE A 736 -18.32 -3.84 -26.25
CA ILE A 736 -19.61 -3.85 -26.97
C ILE A 736 -19.50 -4.67 -28.25
N TYR A 737 -18.41 -4.48 -29.01
CA TYR A 737 -18.13 -5.25 -30.22
C TYR A 737 -18.04 -6.76 -29.91
N ALA A 738 -17.28 -7.14 -28.87
CA ALA A 738 -17.12 -8.54 -28.47
C ALA A 738 -18.46 -9.18 -28.07
N PHE A 739 -19.30 -8.46 -27.31
CA PHE A 739 -20.65 -8.92 -27.01
C PHE A 739 -21.48 -9.13 -28.26
N ALA A 740 -21.49 -8.18 -29.19
CA ALA A 740 -22.25 -8.31 -30.44
C ALA A 740 -21.78 -9.51 -31.28
N VAL A 741 -20.46 -9.80 -31.30
CA VAL A 741 -19.91 -11.01 -31.93
C VAL A 741 -20.45 -12.27 -31.23
N ILE A 742 -20.45 -12.32 -29.91
CA ILE A 742 -20.96 -13.47 -29.13
C ILE A 742 -22.45 -13.67 -29.36
N LYS A 743 -23.27 -12.62 -29.25
CA LYS A 743 -24.73 -12.71 -29.43
C LYS A 743 -25.10 -13.14 -30.85
N GLN A 744 -24.37 -12.64 -31.85
CA GLN A 744 -24.55 -13.09 -33.23
C GLN A 744 -24.19 -14.56 -33.41
N ALA A 745 -23.02 -15.00 -32.90
CA ALA A 745 -22.60 -16.39 -32.99
C ALA A 745 -23.58 -17.33 -32.26
N ALA A 746 -24.08 -16.91 -31.10
CA ALA A 746 -25.08 -17.65 -30.34
C ALA A 746 -26.41 -17.76 -31.09
N ALA A 747 -26.90 -16.68 -31.73
CA ALA A 747 -28.12 -16.73 -32.54
C ALA A 747 -27.98 -17.71 -33.71
N ARG A 748 -26.86 -17.66 -34.44
CA ARG A 748 -26.58 -18.59 -35.56
C ARG A 748 -26.45 -20.04 -35.08
N ALA A 749 -25.80 -20.27 -33.95
CA ALA A 749 -25.67 -21.59 -33.35
C ALA A 749 -27.03 -22.14 -32.91
N ASN A 750 -27.87 -21.31 -32.29
CA ASN A 750 -29.23 -21.68 -31.87
C ASN A 750 -30.14 -22.01 -33.07
N TYR A 751 -30.00 -21.30 -34.19
CA TYR A 751 -30.66 -21.70 -35.43
C TYR A 751 -30.17 -23.07 -35.94
N GLU A 752 -28.85 -23.29 -35.96
CA GLU A 752 -28.24 -24.55 -36.42
C GLU A 752 -28.71 -25.76 -35.59
N VAL A 753 -28.90 -25.59 -34.29
CA VAL A 753 -29.47 -26.65 -33.42
C VAL A 753 -31.00 -26.63 -33.35
N GLY A 754 -31.67 -25.67 -33.98
CA GLY A 754 -33.13 -25.57 -34.03
C GLY A 754 -33.79 -25.21 -32.69
N THR A 755 -33.28 -24.22 -31.96
CA THR A 755 -33.92 -23.61 -30.78
C THR A 755 -34.62 -22.29 -31.10
N ILE A 756 -34.23 -21.60 -32.17
CA ILE A 756 -34.88 -20.39 -32.67
C ILE A 756 -35.13 -20.48 -34.19
N THR A 757 -36.05 -19.68 -34.70
CA THR A 757 -36.38 -19.62 -36.14
C THR A 757 -35.29 -18.92 -36.96
N SER A 758 -35.30 -19.13 -38.29
CA SER A 758 -34.34 -18.46 -39.18
C SER A 758 -34.55 -16.96 -39.19
N GLU A 759 -35.81 -16.51 -39.11
CA GLU A 759 -36.20 -15.11 -39.11
C GLU A 759 -35.67 -14.40 -37.86
N GLN A 760 -35.82 -15.01 -36.69
CA GLN A 760 -35.28 -14.50 -35.44
C GLN A 760 -33.75 -14.46 -35.45
N ALA A 761 -33.10 -15.53 -35.92
CA ALA A 761 -31.65 -15.60 -35.97
C ALA A 761 -31.03 -14.55 -36.92
N ASN A 762 -31.67 -14.33 -38.08
CA ASN A 762 -31.27 -13.30 -39.03
C ASN A 762 -31.46 -11.90 -38.45
N ALA A 763 -32.62 -11.60 -37.86
CA ALA A 763 -32.90 -10.30 -37.26
C ALA A 763 -31.91 -9.97 -36.12
N ILE A 764 -31.63 -10.92 -35.23
CA ILE A 764 -30.62 -10.75 -34.18
C ILE A 764 -29.23 -10.55 -34.80
N SER A 765 -28.89 -11.30 -35.85
CA SER A 765 -27.59 -11.17 -36.53
C SER A 765 -27.39 -9.80 -37.15
N GLU A 766 -28.42 -9.23 -37.78
CA GLU A 766 -28.40 -7.89 -38.38
C GLU A 766 -28.29 -6.80 -37.31
N ALA A 767 -29.07 -6.90 -36.23
CA ALA A 767 -28.94 -5.99 -35.08
C ALA A 767 -27.54 -6.02 -34.47
N CYS A 768 -26.91 -7.20 -34.37
CA CYS A 768 -25.53 -7.32 -33.91
C CYS A 768 -24.53 -6.64 -34.86
N GLU A 769 -24.73 -6.70 -36.18
CA GLU A 769 -23.89 -5.95 -37.13
C GLU A 769 -24.00 -4.44 -36.91
N GLU A 770 -25.21 -3.91 -36.65
CA GLU A 770 -25.38 -2.51 -36.30
C GLU A 770 -24.66 -2.12 -35.01
N VAL A 771 -24.77 -2.95 -33.96
CA VAL A 771 -24.08 -2.72 -32.69
C VAL A 771 -22.56 -2.68 -32.89
N LYS A 772 -21.99 -3.55 -33.74
CA LYS A 772 -20.54 -3.55 -34.04
C LYS A 772 -20.06 -2.26 -34.70
N THR A 773 -20.94 -1.48 -35.35
CA THR A 773 -20.57 -0.18 -35.95
C THR A 773 -20.35 0.93 -34.91
N GLY A 774 -20.86 0.75 -33.68
CA GLY A 774 -20.77 1.72 -32.60
C GLY A 774 -21.82 2.84 -32.62
N VAL A 775 -22.73 2.86 -33.61
CA VAL A 775 -23.78 3.90 -33.72
C VAL A 775 -24.73 3.92 -32.50
N HIS A 776 -24.87 2.77 -31.83
CA HIS A 776 -25.77 2.59 -30.69
C HIS A 776 -25.06 2.70 -29.31
N ASN A 777 -23.77 3.07 -29.27
CA ASN A 777 -22.95 3.03 -28.04
C ASN A 777 -23.57 3.79 -26.85
N LYS A 778 -24.32 4.87 -27.10
CA LYS A 778 -24.98 5.67 -26.04
C LYS A 778 -25.98 4.87 -25.19
N HIS A 779 -26.45 3.72 -25.68
CA HIS A 779 -27.43 2.88 -25.00
C HIS A 779 -26.80 1.80 -24.11
N PHE A 780 -25.48 1.66 -24.09
CA PHE A 780 -24.75 0.76 -23.20
C PHE A 780 -24.29 1.52 -21.96
N ALA A 781 -25.25 1.80 -21.08
CA ALA A 781 -25.16 2.86 -20.08
C ALA A 781 -24.91 2.35 -18.64
N VAL A 782 -24.90 1.04 -18.41
CA VAL A 782 -24.56 0.46 -17.09
C VAL A 782 -23.11 0.78 -16.75
N ASP A 783 -22.84 1.17 -15.50
CA ASP A 783 -21.49 1.40 -14.97
C ASP A 783 -20.69 0.08 -14.95
N MET A 784 -19.42 0.12 -15.35
CA MET A 784 -18.54 -1.05 -15.29
C MET A 784 -18.34 -1.56 -13.85
N MET A 785 -18.55 -0.70 -12.85
CA MET A 785 -18.68 -1.10 -11.46
C MET A 785 -20.16 -1.31 -11.13
N GLU A 786 -20.60 -2.56 -11.19
CA GLU A 786 -21.97 -2.94 -10.85
C GLU A 786 -22.00 -4.18 -9.93
N GLY A 787 -23.09 -4.34 -9.17
CA GLY A 787 -23.19 -5.34 -8.11
C GLY A 787 -23.75 -6.71 -8.52
N SER A 788 -24.16 -6.91 -9.78
CA SER A 788 -24.87 -8.14 -10.20
C SER A 788 -23.98 -9.25 -10.76
N GLY A 789 -22.65 -9.10 -10.67
CA GLY A 789 -21.70 -10.03 -11.26
C GLY A 789 -21.74 -10.05 -12.79
N GLY A 790 -22.08 -8.91 -13.42
CA GLY A 790 -22.14 -8.77 -14.88
C GLY A 790 -23.52 -8.96 -15.51
N THR A 791 -24.55 -9.31 -14.73
CA THR A 791 -25.89 -9.61 -15.26
C THR A 791 -26.55 -8.36 -15.84
N SER A 792 -26.42 -7.20 -15.20
CA SER A 792 -26.94 -5.94 -15.73
C SER A 792 -26.27 -5.61 -17.06
N THR A 793 -24.97 -5.85 -17.18
CA THR A 793 -24.22 -5.66 -18.42
C THR A 793 -24.70 -6.58 -19.54
N ASN A 794 -24.83 -7.89 -19.26
CA ASN A 794 -25.34 -8.86 -20.24
C ASN A 794 -26.79 -8.52 -20.65
N MET A 795 -27.65 -8.14 -19.70
CA MET A 795 -29.01 -7.74 -19.98
C MET A 795 -29.11 -6.43 -20.76
N ASN A 796 -28.22 -5.47 -20.51
CA ASN A 796 -28.15 -4.25 -21.32
C ASN A 796 -27.89 -4.57 -22.78
N VAL A 797 -26.96 -5.47 -23.07
CA VAL A 797 -26.71 -5.93 -24.45
C VAL A 797 -27.95 -6.63 -25.02
N ASN A 798 -28.55 -7.55 -24.27
CA ASN A 798 -29.71 -8.32 -24.74
C ASN A 798 -30.91 -7.42 -25.06
N GLU A 799 -31.22 -6.46 -24.18
CA GLU A 799 -32.32 -5.51 -24.34
C GLU A 799 -32.09 -4.58 -25.53
N VAL A 800 -30.88 -4.03 -25.68
CA VAL A 800 -30.53 -3.16 -26.81
C VAL A 800 -30.69 -3.92 -28.13
N ILE A 801 -30.17 -5.14 -28.25
CA ILE A 801 -30.31 -5.95 -29.47
C ILE A 801 -31.78 -6.25 -29.77
N ALA A 802 -32.57 -6.67 -28.78
CA ALA A 802 -33.99 -6.96 -28.97
C ALA A 802 -34.77 -5.72 -29.43
N ASN A 803 -34.45 -4.55 -28.89
CA ASN A 803 -35.10 -3.29 -29.27
C ASN A 803 -34.65 -2.74 -30.63
N ILE A 804 -33.40 -2.99 -31.06
CA ILE A 804 -32.98 -2.74 -32.45
C ILE A 804 -33.81 -3.61 -33.40
N VAL A 805 -34.00 -4.90 -33.08
CA VAL A 805 -34.86 -5.80 -33.88
C VAL A 805 -36.31 -5.30 -33.93
N ALA A 806 -36.89 -4.90 -32.80
CA ALA A 806 -38.24 -4.36 -32.75
C ALA A 806 -38.37 -3.13 -33.66
N ASN A 807 -37.45 -2.17 -33.52
CA ASN A 807 -37.42 -0.96 -34.32
C ASN A 807 -37.27 -1.26 -35.83
N ASN A 808 -36.33 -2.14 -36.21
CA ASN A 808 -36.11 -2.54 -37.61
C ASN A 808 -37.30 -3.30 -38.20
N SER A 809 -38.10 -3.96 -37.35
CA SER A 809 -39.32 -4.67 -37.74
C SER A 809 -40.57 -3.76 -37.75
N GLY A 810 -40.42 -2.45 -37.54
CA GLY A 810 -41.53 -1.50 -37.46
C GLY A 810 -42.42 -1.67 -36.22
N ARG A 811 -41.91 -2.34 -35.18
CA ARG A 811 -42.60 -2.56 -33.90
C ARG A 811 -42.19 -1.47 -32.90
N ALA A 812 -43.05 -1.25 -31.91
CA ALA A 812 -42.72 -0.36 -30.80
C ALA A 812 -41.53 -0.93 -30.01
N LEU A 813 -40.70 -0.05 -29.45
CA LEU A 813 -39.70 -0.47 -28.46
C LEU A 813 -40.40 -1.20 -27.31
N SER A 814 -39.73 -2.19 -26.75
CA SER A 814 -40.23 -3.12 -25.72
C SER A 814 -41.27 -4.13 -26.20
N ASP A 815 -41.62 -4.16 -27.49
CA ASP A 815 -42.38 -5.27 -28.08
C ASP A 815 -41.47 -6.50 -28.25
N TYR A 816 -41.40 -7.32 -27.20
CA TYR A 816 -40.61 -8.54 -27.17
C TYR A 816 -41.33 -9.78 -27.71
N THR A 817 -42.46 -9.62 -28.42
CA THR A 817 -43.24 -10.76 -28.95
C THR A 817 -42.54 -11.52 -30.07
N PHE A 818 -41.68 -10.85 -30.84
CA PHE A 818 -40.92 -11.46 -31.93
C PHE A 818 -39.51 -11.91 -31.48
N VAL A 819 -38.76 -11.01 -30.85
CA VAL A 819 -37.45 -11.30 -30.25
C VAL A 819 -37.46 -10.81 -28.81
N HIS A 820 -37.14 -11.72 -27.90
CA HIS A 820 -37.17 -11.48 -26.45
C HIS A 820 -35.73 -11.47 -25.92
N PRO A 821 -35.36 -10.53 -25.03
CA PRO A 821 -33.99 -10.41 -24.53
C PRO A 821 -33.45 -11.71 -23.92
N ASN A 822 -34.25 -12.41 -23.13
CA ASN A 822 -33.85 -13.69 -22.52
C ASN A 822 -34.03 -14.88 -23.48
N ASP A 823 -35.29 -15.15 -23.84
CA ASP A 823 -35.68 -16.34 -24.62
C ASP A 823 -35.14 -16.40 -26.05
N HIS A 824 -34.62 -15.31 -26.61
CA HIS A 824 -34.08 -15.32 -27.97
C HIS A 824 -32.65 -14.81 -28.02
N VAL A 825 -32.37 -13.61 -27.51
CA VAL A 825 -31.00 -13.04 -27.57
C VAL A 825 -30.03 -13.76 -26.63
N ASN A 826 -30.51 -14.17 -25.44
CA ASN A 826 -29.72 -14.91 -24.44
C ASN A 826 -29.93 -16.44 -24.47
N MET A 827 -30.62 -16.98 -25.48
CA MET A 827 -30.91 -18.42 -25.60
C MET A 827 -29.61 -19.25 -25.55
N GLY A 828 -29.57 -20.27 -24.68
CA GLY A 828 -28.43 -21.17 -24.51
C GLY A 828 -27.21 -20.55 -23.81
N GLN A 829 -27.34 -19.35 -23.24
CA GLN A 829 -26.26 -18.59 -22.60
C GLN A 829 -26.60 -18.26 -21.14
N SER A 830 -25.57 -17.98 -20.36
CA SER A 830 -25.66 -17.30 -19.07
C SER A 830 -24.87 -15.99 -19.15
N THR A 831 -25.10 -15.10 -18.18
CA THR A 831 -24.14 -14.03 -17.91
C THR A 831 -22.74 -14.61 -17.67
N ASN A 832 -22.68 -15.70 -16.91
CA ASN A 832 -21.46 -16.27 -16.34
C ASN A 832 -20.54 -16.93 -17.37
N ASP A 833 -21.02 -17.20 -18.59
CA ASP A 833 -20.18 -17.63 -19.70
C ASP A 833 -20.10 -16.56 -20.81
N ALA A 834 -21.11 -15.71 -21.00
CA ALA A 834 -21.10 -14.64 -21.99
C ALA A 834 -20.20 -13.46 -21.61
N VAL A 835 -20.26 -12.97 -20.37
CA VAL A 835 -19.44 -11.84 -19.89
C VAL A 835 -17.94 -12.14 -19.92
N PRO A 836 -17.44 -13.25 -19.34
CA PRO A 836 -16.02 -13.55 -19.41
C PRO A 836 -15.56 -13.84 -20.85
N SER A 837 -16.42 -14.42 -21.69
CA SER A 837 -16.13 -14.59 -23.12
C SER A 837 -15.99 -13.25 -23.84
N ALA A 838 -16.89 -12.30 -23.56
CA ALA A 838 -16.85 -10.96 -24.15
C ALA A 838 -15.62 -10.18 -23.69
N MET A 839 -15.30 -10.25 -22.39
CA MET A 839 -14.10 -9.64 -21.82
C MET A 839 -12.86 -10.15 -22.54
N LYS A 840 -12.74 -11.48 -22.69
CA LYS A 840 -11.56 -12.08 -23.31
C LYS A 840 -11.39 -11.68 -24.77
N LEU A 841 -12.45 -11.74 -25.58
CA LEU A 841 -12.41 -11.31 -26.97
C LEU A 841 -12.12 -9.80 -27.12
N ALA A 842 -12.65 -8.98 -26.23
CA ALA A 842 -12.38 -7.55 -26.20
C ALA A 842 -10.93 -7.24 -25.84
N VAL A 843 -10.34 -7.95 -24.87
CA VAL A 843 -8.91 -7.84 -24.54
C VAL A 843 -8.05 -8.24 -25.74
N TYR A 844 -8.35 -9.38 -26.37
CA TYR A 844 -7.65 -9.82 -27.58
C TYR A 844 -7.64 -8.75 -28.67
N ARG A 845 -8.80 -8.10 -28.91
CA ARG A 845 -8.94 -7.04 -29.90
C ARG A 845 -8.20 -5.76 -29.49
N ALA A 846 -8.38 -5.29 -28.26
CA ALA A 846 -7.79 -4.05 -27.75
C ALA A 846 -6.26 -4.09 -27.73
N MET A 847 -5.68 -5.26 -27.43
CA MET A 847 -4.23 -5.48 -27.36
C MET A 847 -3.49 -5.22 -28.67
N GLU A 848 -4.11 -5.48 -29.83
CA GLU A 848 -3.47 -5.29 -31.15
C GLU A 848 -2.90 -3.87 -31.29
N GLY A 849 -3.73 -2.86 -30.95
CA GLY A 849 -3.32 -1.47 -31.05
C GLY A 849 -2.21 -1.06 -30.08
N ALA A 850 -2.07 -1.76 -28.94
CA ALA A 850 -0.97 -1.55 -28.00
C ALA A 850 0.32 -2.21 -28.51
N LEU A 851 0.24 -3.41 -29.08
CA LEU A 851 1.38 -4.09 -29.70
C LEU A 851 1.95 -3.29 -30.87
N ASP A 852 1.10 -2.74 -31.74
CA ASP A 852 1.51 -1.85 -32.83
C ASP A 852 2.20 -0.58 -32.30
N ALA A 853 1.69 -0.01 -31.21
CA ALA A 853 2.27 1.18 -30.60
C ALA A 853 3.66 0.92 -30.01
N LEU A 854 3.85 -0.23 -29.35
CA LEU A 854 5.15 -0.68 -28.86
C LEU A 854 6.10 -0.97 -30.02
N GLN A 855 5.61 -1.55 -31.11
CA GLN A 855 6.41 -1.78 -32.33
C GLN A 855 6.91 -0.45 -32.89
N GLY A 856 6.02 0.53 -33.07
CA GLY A 856 6.40 1.86 -33.55
C GLY A 856 7.38 2.59 -32.62
N LEU A 857 7.27 2.40 -31.30
CA LEU A 857 8.25 2.94 -30.35
C LEU A 857 9.62 2.26 -30.47
N ALA A 858 9.65 0.93 -30.59
CA ALA A 858 10.89 0.18 -30.81
C ALA A 858 11.58 0.61 -32.11
N ASP A 859 10.82 0.81 -33.19
CA ASP A 859 11.35 1.24 -34.48
C ASP A 859 11.93 2.67 -34.42
N ALA A 860 11.30 3.58 -33.66
CA ALA A 860 11.86 4.90 -33.40
C ALA A 860 13.22 4.84 -32.67
N PHE A 861 13.35 3.96 -31.67
CA PHE A 861 14.63 3.70 -31.02
C PHE A 861 15.64 3.05 -31.96
N ALA A 862 15.22 2.14 -32.84
CA ALA A 862 16.09 1.49 -33.83
C ALA A 862 16.73 2.51 -34.79
N VAL A 863 15.95 3.48 -35.26
CA VAL A 863 16.46 4.59 -36.09
C VAL A 863 17.50 5.40 -35.32
N LYS A 864 17.20 5.79 -34.08
CA LYS A 864 18.13 6.59 -33.25
C LYS A 864 19.39 5.80 -32.85
N ARG A 865 19.26 4.49 -32.62
CA ARG A 865 20.38 3.57 -32.40
C ARG A 865 21.35 3.59 -33.57
N GLN A 866 20.83 3.52 -34.81
CA GLN A 866 21.66 3.56 -36.01
C GLN A 866 22.32 4.94 -36.20
N GLU A 867 21.55 6.01 -36.01
CA GLU A 867 22.01 7.41 -36.10
C GLU A 867 23.19 7.68 -35.15
N TYR A 868 23.14 7.16 -33.93
CA TYR A 868 24.16 7.38 -32.91
C TYR A 868 25.06 6.16 -32.64
N SER A 869 25.17 5.25 -33.62
CA SER A 869 25.93 4.00 -33.51
C SER A 869 27.41 4.19 -33.18
N THR A 870 28.01 5.30 -33.61
CA THR A 870 29.43 5.63 -33.36
C THR A 870 29.62 6.75 -32.33
N LEU A 871 28.54 7.34 -31.81
CA LEU A 871 28.64 8.48 -30.91
C LEU A 871 29.00 8.02 -29.49
N LEU A 872 30.22 8.32 -29.06
CA LEU A 872 30.74 7.97 -27.74
C LEU A 872 30.07 8.78 -26.63
N ARG A 873 29.94 8.15 -25.47
CA ARG A 873 29.44 8.74 -24.24
C ARG A 873 30.03 8.04 -23.02
N LEU A 874 29.90 8.72 -21.88
CA LEU A 874 30.20 8.14 -20.58
C LEU A 874 29.03 7.26 -20.11
N GLY A 875 29.33 6.01 -19.76
CA GLY A 875 28.42 5.13 -19.01
C GLY A 875 28.36 5.55 -17.55
N ARG A 876 27.23 5.29 -16.88
CA ARG A 876 27.08 5.59 -15.45
C ARG A 876 26.46 4.42 -14.69
N THR A 877 27.07 4.06 -13.56
CA THR A 877 26.58 3.03 -12.63
C THR A 877 26.50 3.65 -11.24
N CYS A 878 25.38 3.47 -10.53
CA CYS A 878 25.11 4.19 -9.27
C CYS A 878 25.19 5.72 -9.41
N LEU A 879 24.84 6.23 -10.61
CA LEU A 879 25.02 7.64 -11.03
C LEU A 879 26.48 8.14 -11.02
N GLN A 880 27.46 7.27 -10.82
CA GLN A 880 28.88 7.60 -10.91
C GLN A 880 29.44 7.30 -12.30
N ASP A 881 30.50 8.00 -12.66
CA ASP A 881 31.24 7.81 -13.91
C ASP A 881 31.75 6.37 -14.03
N ALA A 882 31.44 5.72 -15.15
CA ALA A 882 31.82 4.35 -15.47
C ALA A 882 32.46 4.28 -16.86
N GLN A 883 32.49 3.10 -17.49
CA GLN A 883 33.22 2.91 -18.74
C GLN A 883 32.62 3.65 -19.95
N PRO A 884 33.42 3.91 -21.01
CA PRO A 884 32.92 4.41 -22.29
C PRO A 884 31.89 3.46 -22.91
N MET A 885 30.92 4.04 -23.61
CA MET A 885 29.98 3.29 -24.47
C MET A 885 29.50 4.19 -25.62
N THR A 886 28.75 3.66 -26.57
CA THR A 886 28.06 4.47 -27.59
C THR A 886 26.61 4.75 -27.21
N TYR A 887 26.04 5.85 -27.70
CA TYR A 887 24.58 6.05 -27.61
C TYR A 887 23.82 4.97 -28.39
N GLY A 888 24.38 4.46 -29.49
CA GLY A 888 23.83 3.31 -30.19
C GLY A 888 23.64 2.10 -29.27
N GLN A 889 24.65 1.74 -28.48
CA GLN A 889 24.53 0.66 -27.49
C GLN A 889 23.43 0.95 -26.45
N ALA A 890 23.40 2.16 -25.89
CA ALA A 890 22.40 2.54 -24.88
C ALA A 890 20.95 2.48 -25.44
N LEU A 891 20.73 3.06 -26.62
CA LEU A 891 19.41 3.09 -27.27
C LEU A 891 19.01 1.71 -27.80
N GLY A 892 19.97 0.87 -28.19
CA GLY A 892 19.72 -0.52 -28.55
C GLY A 892 19.22 -1.37 -27.38
N ALA A 893 19.69 -1.10 -26.16
CA ALA A 893 19.12 -1.74 -24.98
C ALA A 893 17.66 -1.33 -24.74
N HIS A 894 17.30 -0.06 -25.00
CA HIS A 894 15.91 0.41 -24.93
C HIS A 894 15.02 -0.24 -26.00
N GLU A 895 15.50 -0.32 -27.24
CA GLU A 895 14.83 -1.05 -28.32
C GLU A 895 14.57 -2.51 -27.92
N ALA A 896 15.60 -3.21 -27.43
CA ALA A 896 15.55 -4.63 -27.13
C ALA A 896 14.50 -4.97 -26.06
N VAL A 897 14.44 -4.20 -24.97
CA VAL A 897 13.46 -4.45 -23.89
C VAL A 897 12.02 -4.23 -24.37
N ILE A 898 11.78 -3.24 -25.23
CA ILE A 898 10.44 -2.98 -25.80
C ILE A 898 10.03 -4.12 -26.74
N ARG A 899 10.93 -4.59 -27.60
CA ARG A 899 10.64 -5.73 -28.49
C ARG A 899 10.34 -7.00 -27.70
N ARG A 900 11.10 -7.26 -26.62
CA ARG A 900 10.88 -8.39 -25.71
C ARG A 900 9.50 -8.33 -25.04
N HIS A 901 9.14 -7.20 -24.45
CA HIS A 901 7.80 -7.04 -23.84
C HIS A 901 6.67 -7.17 -24.85
N ARG A 902 6.81 -6.59 -26.05
CA ARG A 902 5.83 -6.78 -27.12
C ARG A 902 5.62 -8.26 -27.46
N GLN A 903 6.71 -9.04 -27.53
CA GLN A 903 6.61 -10.47 -27.80
C GLN A 903 5.88 -11.21 -26.67
N HIS A 904 6.21 -10.95 -25.41
CA HIS A 904 5.52 -11.56 -24.27
C HIS A 904 4.02 -11.22 -24.24
N LEU A 905 3.68 -9.94 -24.43
CA LEU A 905 2.30 -9.49 -24.52
C LEU A 905 1.55 -10.14 -25.68
N SER A 906 2.20 -10.34 -26.83
CA SER A 906 1.62 -11.05 -27.97
C SER A 906 1.31 -12.51 -27.62
N THR A 907 2.23 -13.21 -26.96
CA THR A 907 1.99 -14.60 -26.53
C THR A 907 0.83 -14.69 -25.53
N ILE A 908 0.76 -13.78 -24.56
CA ILE A 908 -0.33 -13.75 -23.58
C ILE A 908 -1.65 -13.41 -24.27
N ARG A 909 -1.67 -12.46 -25.20
CA ARG A 909 -2.86 -12.07 -25.96
C ARG A 909 -3.55 -13.28 -26.60
N ASP A 910 -2.81 -14.20 -27.19
CA ASP A 910 -3.40 -15.35 -27.89
C ASP A 910 -4.16 -16.30 -26.94
N SER A 911 -3.79 -16.35 -25.65
CA SER A 911 -4.51 -17.15 -24.64
C SER A 911 -5.95 -16.66 -24.38
N PHE A 912 -6.27 -15.41 -24.74
CA PHE A 912 -7.62 -14.86 -24.64
C PHE A 912 -8.58 -15.37 -25.73
N LEU A 913 -8.11 -16.20 -26.66
CA LEU A 913 -8.96 -16.92 -27.62
C LEU A 913 -9.58 -18.21 -27.04
N VAL A 914 -9.30 -18.53 -25.78
CA VAL A 914 -9.87 -19.67 -25.04
C VAL A 914 -11.01 -19.21 -24.13
N LEU A 915 -12.24 -19.59 -24.46
CA LEU A 915 -13.46 -19.02 -23.86
C LEU A 915 -14.28 -20.07 -23.06
N PRO A 916 -14.97 -19.65 -21.99
CA PRO A 916 -15.90 -20.51 -21.23
C PRO A 916 -17.28 -20.67 -21.88
N MET A 917 -17.53 -20.04 -23.05
CA MET A 917 -18.82 -20.05 -23.74
C MET A 917 -19.44 -21.46 -23.84
N GLY A 918 -20.72 -21.58 -23.48
CA GLY A 918 -21.44 -22.85 -23.42
C GLY A 918 -21.30 -23.59 -22.09
N GLY A 919 -20.61 -23.01 -21.11
CA GLY A 919 -20.63 -23.44 -19.71
C GLY A 919 -21.93 -23.10 -18.98
N THR A 920 -22.71 -22.17 -19.52
CA THR A 920 -23.97 -21.66 -18.96
C THR A 920 -23.80 -21.15 -17.52
N ALA A 921 -24.65 -21.56 -16.58
CA ALA A 921 -24.74 -20.94 -15.26
C ALA A 921 -23.49 -21.19 -14.40
N ILE A 922 -22.95 -22.42 -14.44
CA ILE A 922 -21.90 -22.86 -13.52
C ILE A 922 -20.81 -23.73 -14.17
N GLY A 923 -20.84 -23.92 -15.49
CA GLY A 923 -19.86 -24.74 -16.23
C GLY A 923 -20.39 -26.06 -16.77
N THR A 924 -21.58 -26.52 -16.34
CA THR A 924 -22.17 -27.79 -16.77
C THR A 924 -22.73 -27.77 -18.20
N GLY A 925 -22.98 -26.59 -18.76
CA GLY A 925 -23.71 -26.44 -20.01
C GLY A 925 -25.22 -26.71 -19.90
N PHE A 926 -25.74 -26.90 -18.68
CA PHE A 926 -27.15 -27.15 -18.43
C PHE A 926 -28.02 -26.02 -18.98
N GLY A 927 -29.13 -26.37 -19.64
CA GLY A 927 -30.02 -25.42 -20.32
C GLY A 927 -29.67 -25.13 -21.78
N SER A 928 -28.50 -25.57 -22.27
CA SER A 928 -28.16 -25.49 -23.70
C SER A 928 -28.56 -26.77 -24.46
N LYS A 929 -28.92 -26.65 -25.75
CA LYS A 929 -29.27 -27.80 -26.59
C LYS A 929 -28.00 -28.53 -27.04
N SER A 930 -28.08 -29.86 -27.18
CA SER A 930 -26.97 -30.67 -27.71
C SER A 930 -26.49 -30.12 -29.06
N GLY A 931 -25.18 -30.02 -29.25
CA GLY A 931 -24.54 -29.42 -30.43
C GLY A 931 -24.30 -27.90 -30.33
N TYR A 932 -24.93 -27.18 -29.38
CA TYR A 932 -24.82 -25.72 -29.27
C TYR A 932 -23.37 -25.25 -29.10
N LYS A 933 -22.62 -25.87 -28.16
CA LYS A 933 -21.22 -25.51 -27.90
C LYS A 933 -20.35 -25.65 -29.16
N ALA A 934 -20.48 -26.75 -29.90
CA ALA A 934 -19.72 -26.94 -31.14
C ALA A 934 -20.08 -25.89 -32.20
N ALA A 935 -21.38 -25.60 -32.37
CA ALA A 935 -21.86 -24.62 -33.33
C ALA A 935 -21.41 -23.18 -32.97
N VAL A 936 -21.48 -22.76 -31.70
CA VAL A 936 -21.11 -21.40 -31.30
C VAL A 936 -19.62 -21.12 -31.53
N PHE A 937 -18.72 -22.06 -31.22
CA PHE A 937 -17.28 -21.88 -31.48
C PHE A 937 -16.94 -21.86 -32.98
N LYS A 938 -17.66 -22.64 -33.80
CA LYS A 938 -17.56 -22.57 -35.27
C LYS A 938 -17.95 -21.18 -35.79
N HIS A 939 -19.06 -20.63 -35.32
CA HIS A 939 -19.52 -19.29 -35.73
C HIS A 939 -18.63 -18.17 -35.19
N LEU A 940 -18.15 -18.27 -33.95
CA LEU A 940 -17.20 -17.32 -33.35
C LEU A 940 -15.90 -17.26 -34.17
N SER A 941 -15.30 -18.42 -34.46
CA SER A 941 -14.07 -18.49 -35.24
C SER A 941 -14.24 -17.93 -36.66
N SER A 942 -15.37 -18.25 -37.30
CA SER A 942 -15.68 -17.75 -38.64
C SER A 942 -15.89 -16.23 -38.66
N SER A 943 -16.51 -15.67 -37.62
CA SER A 943 -16.78 -14.23 -37.50
C SER A 943 -15.52 -13.41 -37.26
N LEU A 944 -14.58 -13.94 -36.46
CA LEU A 944 -13.34 -13.24 -36.12
C LEU A 944 -12.17 -13.52 -37.09
N GLY A 945 -12.28 -14.55 -37.94
CA GLY A 945 -11.20 -14.95 -38.84
C GLY A 945 -9.99 -15.58 -38.13
N VAL A 946 -10.15 -15.97 -36.86
CA VAL A 946 -9.12 -16.60 -36.03
C VAL A 946 -9.73 -17.77 -35.27
N ALA A 947 -8.93 -18.79 -34.97
CA ALA A 947 -9.41 -19.97 -34.24
C ALA A 947 -9.72 -19.61 -32.77
N VAL A 948 -11.00 -19.60 -32.42
CA VAL A 948 -11.50 -19.46 -31.05
C VAL A 948 -11.78 -20.85 -30.51
N GLN A 949 -11.27 -21.15 -29.31
CA GLN A 949 -11.36 -22.49 -28.73
C GLN A 949 -12.15 -22.51 -27.43
N PRO A 950 -12.93 -23.58 -27.16
CA PRO A 950 -13.47 -23.80 -25.84
C PRO A 950 -12.34 -24.06 -24.84
N CYS A 951 -12.51 -23.60 -23.60
CA CYS A 951 -11.70 -24.10 -22.50
C CYS A 951 -11.87 -25.62 -22.35
N SER A 952 -10.81 -26.30 -21.91
CA SER A 952 -10.82 -27.74 -21.61
C SER A 952 -11.80 -28.07 -20.50
N ASP A 953 -11.93 -27.17 -19.53
CA ASP A 953 -12.88 -27.25 -18.43
C ASP A 953 -13.60 -25.90 -18.27
N ALA A 954 -14.93 -25.91 -18.32
CA ALA A 954 -15.75 -24.70 -18.20
C ALA A 954 -15.89 -24.21 -16.75
N PHE A 955 -15.79 -25.10 -15.76
CA PHE A 955 -15.75 -24.69 -14.36
C PHE A 955 -14.50 -23.84 -14.09
N ASP A 956 -13.33 -24.33 -14.56
CA ASP A 956 -12.07 -23.58 -14.50
C ASP A 956 -12.17 -22.22 -15.21
N GLY A 957 -12.64 -22.23 -16.46
CA GLY A 957 -12.72 -21.02 -17.28
C GLY A 957 -13.70 -19.95 -16.79
N MET A 958 -14.62 -20.28 -15.87
CA MET A 958 -15.60 -19.36 -15.27
C MET A 958 -15.18 -18.87 -13.88
N GLN A 959 -14.50 -19.71 -13.09
CA GLN A 959 -14.11 -19.33 -11.73
C GLN A 959 -12.72 -18.66 -11.67
N ASN A 960 -11.82 -18.97 -12.61
CA ASN A 960 -10.42 -18.53 -12.57
C ASN A 960 -10.11 -17.45 -13.61
N MET A 961 -9.44 -16.37 -13.16
CA MET A 961 -9.03 -15.23 -14.00
C MET A 961 -7.50 -15.01 -13.99
N ASP A 962 -6.71 -16.06 -13.76
CA ASP A 962 -5.25 -15.98 -13.72
C ASP A 962 -4.65 -15.46 -15.05
N THR A 963 -5.29 -15.77 -16.18
CA THR A 963 -4.92 -15.22 -17.49
C THR A 963 -5.00 -13.68 -17.53
N CYS A 964 -6.01 -13.10 -16.88
CA CYS A 964 -6.14 -11.64 -16.71
C CYS A 964 -5.05 -11.07 -15.80
N ALA A 965 -4.76 -11.75 -14.68
CA ALA A 965 -3.71 -11.34 -13.75
C ALA A 965 -2.31 -11.39 -14.42
N ARG A 966 -2.02 -12.43 -15.22
CA ARG A 966 -0.77 -12.54 -16.00
C ARG A 966 -0.62 -11.41 -17.00
N LEU A 967 -1.68 -11.09 -17.75
CA LEU A 967 -1.66 -9.96 -18.68
C LEU A 967 -1.42 -8.64 -17.95
N SER A 968 -2.14 -8.39 -16.86
CA SER A 968 -2.00 -7.19 -16.05
C SER A 968 -0.56 -7.01 -15.53
N ALA A 969 0.04 -8.08 -15.03
CA ALA A 969 1.41 -8.06 -14.55
C ALA A 969 2.41 -7.74 -15.68
N GLU A 970 2.22 -8.29 -16.88
CA GLU A 970 3.09 -8.00 -18.02
C GLU A 970 2.89 -6.59 -18.57
N LEU A 971 1.67 -6.05 -18.55
CA LEU A 971 1.40 -4.63 -18.85
C LEU A 971 2.13 -3.71 -17.86
N ARG A 972 2.09 -4.02 -16.56
CA ARG A 972 2.85 -3.31 -15.52
C ARG A 972 4.35 -3.41 -15.75
N ASN A 973 4.88 -4.60 -16.01
CA ASN A 973 6.31 -4.80 -16.27
C ASN A 973 6.76 -3.99 -17.50
N THR A 974 5.96 -4.00 -18.57
CA THR A 974 6.21 -3.20 -19.77
C THR A 974 6.25 -1.71 -19.44
N ALA A 975 5.25 -1.22 -18.69
CA ALA A 975 5.18 0.18 -18.30
C ALA A 975 6.35 0.60 -17.38
N ASN A 976 6.80 -0.27 -16.47
CA ASN A 976 7.96 -0.02 -15.62
C ASN A 976 9.27 0.05 -16.42
N SER A 977 9.44 -0.80 -17.44
CA SER A 977 10.56 -0.70 -18.37
C SER A 977 10.53 0.62 -19.15
N LEU A 978 9.35 1.06 -19.61
CA LEU A 978 9.20 2.38 -20.25
C LEU A 978 9.48 3.53 -19.27
N TRP A 979 9.08 3.41 -18.01
CA TRP A 979 9.38 4.38 -16.96
C TRP A 979 10.90 4.49 -16.74
N LYS A 980 11.63 3.37 -16.68
CA LYS A 980 13.10 3.40 -16.60
C LYS A 980 13.69 4.19 -17.76
N ILE A 981 13.28 3.91 -18.99
CA ILE A 981 13.74 4.63 -20.19
C ILE A 981 13.40 6.12 -20.11
N ALA A 982 12.21 6.46 -19.62
CA ALA A 982 11.81 7.85 -19.42
C ALA A 982 12.67 8.57 -18.37
N ASN A 983 13.01 7.91 -17.25
CA ASN A 983 13.92 8.45 -16.24
C ASN A 983 15.32 8.69 -16.80
N ASP A 984 15.85 7.78 -17.60
CA ASP A 984 17.12 7.99 -18.30
C ASP A 984 17.06 9.26 -19.17
N MET A 985 15.96 9.46 -19.91
CA MET A 985 15.79 10.66 -20.74
C MET A 985 15.66 11.94 -19.92
N ILE A 986 14.93 11.91 -18.79
CA ILE A 986 14.82 13.05 -17.87
C ILE A 986 16.20 13.44 -17.35
N LEU A 987 16.97 12.45 -16.90
CA LEU A 987 18.29 12.68 -16.33
C LEU A 987 19.29 13.18 -17.37
N LEU A 988 19.36 12.53 -18.53
CA LEU A 988 20.30 12.91 -19.61
C LEU A 988 19.95 14.26 -20.26
N SER A 989 18.70 14.69 -20.19
CA SER A 989 18.26 16.01 -20.70
C SER A 989 18.25 17.12 -19.65
N SER A 990 18.63 16.83 -18.40
CA SER A 990 18.72 17.85 -17.35
C SER A 990 19.70 18.96 -17.77
N GLY A 991 19.27 20.23 -17.71
CA GLY A 991 20.07 21.33 -18.25
C GLY A 991 19.23 22.59 -18.56
N PRO A 992 19.70 23.48 -19.47
CA PRO A 992 20.81 23.25 -20.40
C PRO A 992 22.22 23.44 -19.81
N ASN A 993 22.38 24.23 -18.74
CA ASN A 993 23.70 24.58 -18.21
C ASN A 993 24.03 23.97 -16.84
N GLY A 994 23.01 23.68 -16.02
CA GLY A 994 23.18 23.20 -14.63
C GLY A 994 22.94 21.69 -14.45
N GLY A 995 22.95 20.91 -15.53
CA GLY A 995 22.67 19.47 -15.50
C GLY A 995 23.57 18.69 -16.45
N ILE A 996 23.20 17.46 -16.79
CA ILE A 996 24.01 16.59 -17.65
C ILE A 996 23.97 17.03 -19.12
N ALA A 997 22.82 17.46 -19.65
CA ALA A 997 22.67 18.02 -21.00
C ALA A 997 23.32 17.17 -22.13
N GLU A 998 23.31 15.85 -21.97
CA GLU A 998 23.88 14.88 -22.91
C GLU A 998 22.93 14.59 -24.08
N ILE A 999 21.63 14.82 -23.88
CA ILE A 999 20.62 14.79 -24.93
C ILE A 999 19.73 16.03 -24.87
N THR A 1000 19.15 16.40 -26.01
CA THR A 1000 18.12 17.42 -26.13
C THR A 1000 16.83 16.76 -26.60
N LEU A 1001 15.75 16.96 -25.85
CA LEU A 1001 14.42 16.46 -26.19
C LEU A 1001 13.60 17.52 -26.94
N PRO A 1002 12.63 17.13 -27.80
CA PRO A 1002 11.78 18.08 -28.53
C PRO A 1002 11.03 19.05 -27.59
N PRO A 1003 11.05 20.38 -27.86
CA PRO A 1003 10.35 21.36 -27.05
C PRO A 1003 8.87 21.41 -27.40
N VAL A 1004 8.08 20.48 -26.85
CA VAL A 1004 6.66 20.33 -27.22
C VAL A 1004 5.71 21.33 -26.54
N GLN A 1005 6.14 22.00 -25.47
CA GLN A 1005 5.40 23.07 -24.81
C GLN A 1005 6.32 23.95 -23.93
N ALA A 1006 5.83 25.15 -23.57
CA ALA A 1006 6.50 25.99 -22.58
C ALA A 1006 6.54 25.30 -21.21
N GLY A 1007 7.72 25.26 -20.58
CA GLY A 1007 7.97 24.56 -19.33
C GLY A 1007 7.73 25.38 -18.05
N SER A 1008 7.50 26.69 -18.18
CA SER A 1008 7.27 27.55 -17.03
C SER A 1008 6.43 28.77 -17.40
N SER A 1009 5.50 29.15 -16.52
CA SER A 1009 4.76 30.40 -16.63
C SER A 1009 5.61 31.63 -16.28
N ILE A 1010 6.66 31.47 -15.47
CA ILE A 1010 7.51 32.58 -14.97
C ILE A 1010 8.88 32.71 -15.65
N MET A 1011 9.59 31.61 -15.91
CA MET A 1011 10.89 31.59 -16.60
C MET A 1011 10.74 31.49 -18.13
N PRO A 1012 10.99 32.57 -18.89
CA PRO A 1012 10.93 32.54 -20.34
C PRO A 1012 11.98 31.58 -20.92
N GLY A 1013 11.60 30.80 -21.93
CA GLY A 1013 12.52 29.88 -22.61
C GLY A 1013 12.76 28.54 -21.91
N LYS A 1014 12.26 28.32 -20.68
CA LYS A 1014 12.37 27.01 -20.02
C LYS A 1014 11.52 25.96 -20.75
N VAL A 1015 12.10 24.81 -21.05
CA VAL A 1015 11.45 23.63 -21.64
C VAL A 1015 11.65 22.44 -20.70
N ASN A 1016 10.56 21.73 -20.38
CA ASN A 1016 10.61 20.56 -19.50
C ASN A 1016 10.46 19.25 -20.29
N PRO A 1017 10.98 18.11 -19.79
CA PRO A 1017 10.80 16.78 -20.38
C PRO A 1017 9.38 16.22 -20.11
N VAL A 1018 8.34 16.93 -20.56
CA VAL A 1018 6.93 16.62 -20.21
C VAL A 1018 6.45 15.26 -20.73
N ILE A 1019 6.98 14.80 -21.87
CA ILE A 1019 6.61 13.50 -22.45
C ILE A 1019 7.17 12.34 -21.61
N PRO A 1020 8.49 12.28 -21.29
CA PRO A 1020 8.98 11.33 -20.30
C PRO A 1020 8.23 11.36 -18.95
N ILE A 1021 7.92 12.55 -18.42
CA ILE A 1021 7.17 12.67 -17.15
C ILE A 1021 5.76 12.05 -17.27
N ALA A 1022 5.10 12.20 -18.43
CA ALA A 1022 3.82 11.55 -18.70
C ALA A 1022 3.94 10.01 -18.77
N VAL A 1023 5.05 9.48 -19.32
CA VAL A 1023 5.35 8.03 -19.30
C VAL A 1023 5.44 7.52 -17.86
N CYS A 1024 6.14 8.24 -16.97
CA CYS A 1024 6.24 7.88 -15.56
C CYS A 1024 4.86 7.83 -14.88
N GLN A 1025 4.00 8.82 -15.13
CA GLN A 1025 2.64 8.86 -14.57
C GLN A 1025 1.77 7.70 -15.07
N VAL A 1026 1.86 7.35 -16.36
CA VAL A 1026 1.13 6.20 -16.91
C VAL A 1026 1.62 4.89 -16.29
N ALA A 1027 2.92 4.72 -16.06
CA ALA A 1027 3.43 3.53 -15.40
C ALA A 1027 2.91 3.38 -13.95
N LEU A 1028 2.79 4.49 -13.22
CA LEU A 1028 2.17 4.50 -11.89
C LEU A 1028 0.69 4.11 -11.95
N ALA A 1029 -0.08 4.66 -12.91
CA ALA A 1029 -1.49 4.34 -13.09
C ALA A 1029 -1.70 2.84 -13.43
N ILE A 1030 -0.90 2.29 -14.36
CA ILE A 1030 -0.95 0.87 -14.73
C ILE A 1030 -0.56 -0.01 -13.53
N THR A 1031 0.41 0.40 -12.71
CA THR A 1031 0.78 -0.33 -11.48
C THR A 1031 -0.37 -0.35 -10.46
N GLY A 1032 -1.10 0.76 -10.31
CA GLY A 1032 -2.31 0.81 -9.47
C GLY A 1032 -3.43 -0.08 -10.00
N ASN A 1033 -3.64 -0.06 -11.32
CA ASN A 1033 -4.60 -0.95 -11.98
C ASN A 1033 -4.25 -2.42 -11.77
N ASP A 1034 -2.96 -2.78 -11.85
CA ASP A 1034 -2.49 -4.14 -11.63
C ASP A 1034 -2.74 -4.64 -10.21
N ALA A 1035 -2.53 -3.80 -9.21
CA ALA A 1035 -2.88 -4.14 -7.83
C ALA A 1035 -4.38 -4.44 -7.69
N ALA A 1036 -5.25 -3.62 -8.30
CA ALA A 1036 -6.69 -3.85 -8.29
C ALA A 1036 -7.09 -5.14 -9.03
N VAL A 1037 -6.50 -5.41 -10.19
CA VAL A 1037 -6.75 -6.65 -10.96
C VAL A 1037 -6.31 -7.88 -10.18
N SER A 1038 -5.11 -7.85 -9.59
CA SER A 1038 -4.58 -8.95 -8.80
C SER A 1038 -5.48 -9.30 -7.63
N MET A 1039 -5.98 -8.31 -6.90
CA MET A 1039 -6.91 -8.52 -5.78
C MET A 1039 -8.25 -9.07 -6.27
N ALA A 1040 -8.82 -8.47 -7.32
CA ALA A 1040 -10.10 -8.92 -7.88
C ALA A 1040 -10.05 -10.37 -8.40
N CYS A 1041 -8.95 -10.77 -9.06
CA CYS A 1041 -8.77 -12.13 -9.56
C CYS A 1041 -8.71 -13.16 -8.41
N GLN A 1042 -8.17 -12.79 -7.25
CA GLN A 1042 -8.08 -13.67 -6.08
C GLN A 1042 -9.44 -13.89 -5.40
N GLN A 1043 -10.38 -12.97 -5.56
CA GLN A 1043 -11.67 -12.97 -4.85
C GLN A 1043 -12.76 -13.85 -5.51
N GLY A 1044 -12.37 -14.86 -6.30
CA GLY A 1044 -13.31 -15.85 -6.84
C GLY A 1044 -14.01 -16.62 -5.73
N MET A 1045 -15.32 -16.85 -5.87
CA MET A 1045 -16.14 -17.51 -4.85
C MET A 1045 -16.91 -18.65 -5.49
N LEU A 1046 -16.51 -19.88 -5.16
CA LEU A 1046 -17.09 -21.11 -5.71
C LEU A 1046 -17.03 -21.09 -7.26
N GLU A 1047 -18.14 -21.33 -7.96
CA GLU A 1047 -18.17 -21.57 -9.41
C GLU A 1047 -17.97 -20.31 -10.30
N ILE A 1048 -17.73 -19.12 -9.72
CA ILE A 1048 -17.56 -17.87 -10.49
C ILE A 1048 -16.67 -16.83 -9.79
N ASN A 1049 -16.02 -15.98 -10.58
CA ASN A 1049 -15.52 -14.69 -10.09
C ASN A 1049 -16.43 -13.53 -10.51
N HIS A 1050 -17.15 -12.93 -9.55
CA HIS A 1050 -18.12 -11.86 -9.81
C HIS A 1050 -17.48 -10.46 -9.94
N TYR A 1051 -16.15 -10.35 -9.87
CA TYR A 1051 -15.41 -9.09 -10.08
C TYR A 1051 -14.92 -8.91 -11.52
N GLU A 1052 -15.37 -9.73 -12.47
CA GLU A 1052 -14.99 -9.69 -13.89
C GLU A 1052 -15.05 -8.29 -14.50
N LEU A 1053 -16.10 -7.51 -14.22
CA LEU A 1053 -16.22 -6.17 -14.82
C LEU A 1053 -15.23 -5.15 -14.27
N LEU A 1054 -14.84 -5.27 -12.99
CA LEU A 1054 -13.75 -4.47 -12.43
C LEU A 1054 -12.43 -4.82 -13.13
N VAL A 1055 -12.15 -6.11 -13.29
CA VAL A 1055 -10.95 -6.59 -13.99
C VAL A 1055 -10.93 -6.10 -15.44
N CYS A 1056 -12.06 -6.23 -16.13
CA CYS A 1056 -12.28 -5.77 -17.49
C CYS A 1056 -11.97 -4.26 -17.64
N ASP A 1057 -12.55 -3.42 -16.78
CA ASP A 1057 -12.36 -1.96 -16.78
C ASP A 1057 -10.90 -1.54 -16.49
N ARG A 1058 -10.22 -2.19 -15.53
CA ARG A 1058 -8.80 -1.91 -15.21
C ARG A 1058 -7.84 -2.39 -16.29
N LEU A 1059 -8.13 -3.53 -16.93
CA LEU A 1059 -7.33 -4.04 -18.05
C LEU A 1059 -7.45 -3.13 -19.27
N PHE A 1060 -8.65 -2.76 -19.69
CA PHE A 1060 -8.82 -1.87 -20.84
C PHE A 1060 -8.20 -0.50 -20.63
N ASP A 1061 -8.33 0.07 -19.43
CA ASP A 1061 -7.65 1.32 -19.08
C ASP A 1061 -6.13 1.18 -19.24
N SER A 1062 -5.54 0.10 -18.71
CA SER A 1062 -4.10 -0.15 -18.82
C SER A 1062 -3.63 -0.35 -20.27
N ILE A 1063 -4.39 -1.09 -21.08
CA ILE A 1063 -4.10 -1.33 -22.50
C ILE A 1063 -4.16 0.00 -23.28
N GLN A 1064 -5.20 0.81 -23.05
CA GLN A 1064 -5.41 2.07 -23.74
C GLN A 1064 -4.36 3.13 -23.33
N LEU A 1065 -3.99 3.19 -22.05
CA LEU A 1065 -2.92 4.04 -21.55
C LEU A 1065 -1.57 3.64 -22.16
N LEU A 1066 -1.23 2.35 -22.16
CA LEU A 1066 0.02 1.84 -22.73
C LEU A 1066 0.13 2.15 -24.23
N LYS A 1067 -0.96 1.91 -24.98
CA LYS A 1067 -1.07 2.26 -26.41
C LYS A 1067 -0.83 3.75 -26.64
N SER A 1068 -1.55 4.60 -25.90
CA SER A 1068 -1.51 6.05 -26.09
C SER A 1068 -0.15 6.63 -25.73
N VAL A 1069 0.43 6.18 -24.61
CA VAL A 1069 1.72 6.67 -24.14
C VAL A 1069 2.86 6.20 -25.04
N SER A 1070 2.82 4.95 -25.54
CA SER A 1070 3.85 4.43 -26.45
C SER A 1070 3.88 5.21 -27.78
N LYS A 1071 2.69 5.50 -28.36
CA LYS A 1071 2.59 6.35 -29.56
C LYS A 1071 3.12 7.76 -29.30
N THR A 1072 2.72 8.35 -28.17
CA THR A 1072 3.13 9.71 -27.80
C THR A 1072 4.62 9.78 -27.55
N PHE A 1073 5.20 8.80 -26.86
CA PHE A 1073 6.61 8.75 -26.53
C PHE A 1073 7.46 8.62 -27.80
N ALA A 1074 7.05 7.77 -28.75
CA ALA A 1074 7.73 7.62 -30.03
C ALA A 1074 7.73 8.96 -30.81
N LYS A 1075 6.53 9.51 -31.06
CA LYS A 1075 6.32 10.65 -31.96
C LYS A 1075 6.76 12.00 -31.39
N ARG A 1076 6.60 12.20 -30.08
CA ARG A 1076 6.82 13.51 -29.43
C ARG A 1076 8.13 13.58 -28.64
N CYS A 1077 8.86 12.47 -28.51
CA CYS A 1077 10.12 12.43 -27.78
C CYS A 1077 11.23 11.73 -28.58
N VAL A 1078 11.10 10.42 -28.83
CA VAL A 1078 12.19 9.59 -29.37
C VAL A 1078 12.60 10.01 -30.78
N GLU A 1079 11.64 10.23 -31.69
CA GLU A 1079 11.93 10.59 -33.09
C GLU A 1079 12.73 11.90 -33.21
N GLY A 1080 12.48 12.86 -32.32
CA GLY A 1080 13.17 14.15 -32.31
C GLY A 1080 14.33 14.25 -31.30
N LEU A 1081 14.74 13.13 -30.70
CA LEU A 1081 15.86 13.10 -29.76
C LEU A 1081 17.18 13.46 -30.47
N ILE A 1082 17.90 14.42 -29.89
CA ILE A 1082 19.23 14.86 -30.33
C ILE A 1082 20.26 14.48 -29.26
N ALA A 1083 21.31 13.74 -29.61
CA ALA A 1083 22.43 13.49 -28.71
C ALA A 1083 23.50 14.58 -28.88
N ASN A 1084 23.91 15.22 -27.78
CA ASN A 1084 24.76 16.40 -27.80
C ASN A 1084 26.24 15.99 -27.81
N LYS A 1085 26.79 15.76 -29.00
CA LYS A 1085 28.15 15.23 -29.20
C LYS A 1085 29.23 15.93 -28.37
N GLU A 1086 29.29 17.25 -28.41
CA GLU A 1086 30.33 18.02 -27.71
C GLU A 1086 30.27 17.82 -26.20
N THR A 1087 29.05 17.86 -25.62
CA THR A 1087 28.84 17.63 -24.18
C THR A 1087 29.20 16.20 -23.79
N SER A 1088 28.78 15.21 -24.58
CA SER A 1088 29.06 13.79 -24.32
C SER A 1088 30.56 13.48 -24.40
N GLU A 1089 31.26 14.03 -25.39
CA GLU A 1089 32.72 13.90 -25.53
C GLU A 1089 33.44 14.58 -24.38
N LYS A 1090 33.01 15.79 -23.98
CA LYS A 1090 33.57 16.49 -22.83
C LYS A 1090 33.45 15.65 -21.55
N HIS A 1091 32.26 15.17 -21.23
CA HIS A 1091 32.06 14.32 -20.05
C HIS A 1091 32.93 13.07 -20.07
N LEU A 1092 33.07 12.44 -21.23
CA LEU A 1092 33.90 11.26 -21.39
C LEU A 1092 35.39 11.55 -21.18
N LEU A 1093 35.89 12.66 -21.72
CA LEU A 1093 37.30 13.06 -21.63
C LEU A 1093 37.68 13.57 -20.22
N ASP A 1094 36.75 14.23 -19.53
CA ASP A 1094 36.93 14.73 -18.17
C ASP A 1094 36.88 13.58 -17.13
N ALA A 1095 36.24 12.44 -17.47
CA ALA A 1095 36.06 11.32 -16.56
C ALA A 1095 37.34 10.48 -16.34
N SER A 1096 37.59 10.14 -15.07
CA SER A 1096 38.69 9.23 -14.70
C SER A 1096 38.47 7.78 -15.15
N ALA A 1097 37.27 7.42 -15.60
CA ALA A 1097 36.90 6.05 -15.98
C ALA A 1097 37.67 5.51 -17.21
N LEU A 1098 38.24 6.41 -18.03
CA LEU A 1098 39.19 6.10 -19.11
C LEU A 1098 40.42 5.35 -18.63
N ALA A 1099 40.75 5.47 -17.35
CA ALA A 1099 41.83 4.73 -16.70
C ALA A 1099 41.71 3.22 -16.94
N THR A 1100 40.48 2.68 -16.98
CA THR A 1100 40.24 1.25 -17.18
C THR A 1100 40.75 0.76 -18.53
N ALA A 1101 40.66 1.59 -19.58
CA ALA A 1101 41.17 1.25 -20.91
C ALA A 1101 42.71 1.10 -20.94
N LEU A 1102 43.41 1.67 -19.96
CA LEU A 1102 44.87 1.58 -19.86
C LEU A 1102 45.34 0.43 -18.96
N VAL A 1103 44.45 -0.17 -18.16
CA VAL A 1103 44.77 -1.27 -17.23
C VAL A 1103 45.44 -2.47 -17.93
N PRO A 1104 44.96 -2.96 -19.09
CA PRO A 1104 45.61 -4.08 -19.78
C PRO A 1104 47.06 -3.78 -20.21
N SER A 1105 47.37 -2.52 -20.52
CA SER A 1105 48.70 -2.11 -21.01
C SER A 1105 49.66 -1.66 -19.90
N LEU A 1106 49.15 -1.08 -18.81
CA LEU A 1106 49.95 -0.44 -17.76
C LEU A 1106 49.87 -1.13 -16.39
N GLY A 1107 48.88 -2.01 -16.19
CA GLY A 1107 48.60 -2.70 -14.94
C GLY A 1107 47.79 -1.86 -13.94
N TYR A 1108 46.89 -2.53 -13.20
CA TYR A 1108 45.92 -1.89 -12.30
C TYR A 1108 46.58 -0.95 -11.27
N ALA A 1109 47.60 -1.42 -10.54
CA ALA A 1109 48.26 -0.64 -9.49
C ALA A 1109 48.96 0.63 -10.01
N LYS A 1110 49.44 0.63 -11.26
CA LYS A 1110 50.06 1.82 -11.88
C LYS A 1110 48.97 2.82 -12.28
N VAL A 1111 47.91 2.35 -12.91
CA VAL A 1111 46.76 3.17 -13.31
C VAL A 1111 46.07 3.79 -12.10
N SER A 1112 45.80 3.03 -11.04
CA SER A 1112 45.15 3.56 -9.83
C SER A 1112 45.97 4.66 -9.14
N ARG A 1113 47.30 4.57 -9.16
CA ARG A 1113 48.17 5.65 -8.65
C ARG A 1113 48.06 6.92 -9.48
N ILE A 1114 47.96 6.78 -10.81
CA ILE A 1114 47.78 7.93 -11.70
C ILE A 1114 46.41 8.57 -11.48
N VAL A 1115 45.34 7.78 -11.34
CA VAL A 1115 43.99 8.29 -11.01
C VAL A 1115 43.99 9.06 -9.69
N ARG A 1116 44.59 8.51 -8.63
CA ARG A 1116 44.70 9.22 -7.34
C ARG A 1116 45.50 10.51 -7.45
N SER A 1117 46.58 10.52 -8.23
CA SER A 1117 47.37 11.73 -8.50
C SER A 1117 46.52 12.79 -9.20
N ALA A 1118 45.83 12.41 -10.28
CA ALA A 1118 45.00 13.32 -11.06
C ALA A 1118 43.85 13.93 -10.23
N LEU A 1119 43.20 13.11 -9.39
CA LEU A 1119 42.17 13.58 -8.46
C LEU A 1119 42.73 14.54 -7.41
N ALA A 1120 43.88 14.21 -6.80
CA ALA A 1120 44.52 15.07 -5.81
C ALA A 1120 45.03 16.39 -6.41
N GLU A 1121 45.36 16.40 -7.70
CA GLU A 1121 45.81 17.56 -8.45
C GLU A 1121 44.63 18.34 -9.08
N GLU A 1122 43.39 17.88 -8.92
CA GLU A 1122 42.17 18.44 -9.54
C GLU A 1122 42.29 18.63 -11.07
N ARG A 1123 42.96 17.69 -11.75
CA ARG A 1123 43.19 17.72 -13.21
C ARG A 1123 42.58 16.49 -13.89
N PRO A 1124 42.17 16.60 -15.17
CA PRO A 1124 41.70 15.45 -15.94
C PRO A 1124 42.75 14.32 -15.97
N PHE A 1125 42.30 13.09 -15.75
CA PHE A 1125 43.18 11.90 -15.77
C PHE A 1125 43.99 11.80 -17.07
N LEU A 1126 43.35 12.11 -18.19
CA LEU A 1126 43.95 12.01 -19.51
C LEU A 1126 45.14 12.95 -19.68
N ASP A 1127 45.05 14.18 -19.18
CA ASP A 1127 46.13 15.17 -19.23
C ASP A 1127 47.39 14.65 -18.52
N VAL A 1128 47.19 14.05 -17.34
CA VAL A 1128 48.29 13.47 -16.54
C VAL A 1128 48.95 12.28 -17.26
N VAL A 1129 48.16 11.45 -17.96
CA VAL A 1129 48.69 10.31 -18.73
C VAL A 1129 49.49 10.79 -19.95
N VAL A 1130 49.00 11.81 -20.66
CA VAL A 1130 49.67 12.37 -21.84
C VAL A 1130 50.95 13.11 -21.46
N GLU A 1131 50.91 13.90 -20.39
CA GLU A 1131 52.07 14.62 -19.85
C GLU A 1131 53.19 13.66 -19.43
N ARG A 1132 52.83 12.51 -18.83
CA ARG A 1132 53.79 11.47 -18.44
C ARG A 1132 54.29 10.61 -19.61
N GLY A 1133 53.88 10.91 -20.85
CA GLY A 1133 54.28 10.18 -22.05
C GLY A 1133 53.76 8.75 -22.13
N LEU A 1134 52.71 8.41 -21.38
CA LEU A 1134 52.14 7.07 -21.31
C LEU A 1134 51.11 6.79 -22.41
N LEU A 1135 50.57 7.85 -23.02
CA LEU A 1135 49.68 7.81 -24.18
C LEU A 1135 49.92 9.08 -25.01
N ARG A 1136 49.91 8.99 -26.35
CA ARG A 1136 49.98 10.20 -27.18
C ARG A 1136 48.58 10.79 -27.34
N GLN A 1137 48.48 12.11 -27.40
CA GLN A 1137 47.20 12.81 -27.60
C GLN A 1137 46.39 12.27 -28.79
N ASN A 1138 47.07 11.96 -29.91
CA ASN A 1138 46.43 11.47 -31.13
C ASN A 1138 45.90 10.03 -31.01
N ASP A 1139 46.35 9.26 -30.01
CA ASP A 1139 45.97 7.85 -29.84
C ASP A 1139 44.75 7.68 -28.91
N VAL A 1140 44.34 8.74 -28.21
CA VAL A 1140 43.27 8.74 -27.19
C VAL A 1140 41.93 8.29 -27.76
N LEU A 1141 41.48 8.91 -28.85
CA LEU A 1141 40.21 8.56 -29.50
C LEU A 1141 40.24 7.13 -30.04
N GLY A 1142 41.38 6.68 -30.60
CA GLY A 1142 41.52 5.31 -31.09
C GLY A 1142 41.45 4.26 -29.97
N VAL A 1143 41.96 4.56 -28.77
CA VAL A 1143 41.79 3.67 -27.60
C VAL A 1143 40.33 3.62 -27.16
N LEU A 1144 39.65 4.77 -27.16
CA LEU A 1144 38.24 4.89 -26.82
C LEU A 1144 37.33 4.13 -27.78
N GLU A 1145 37.50 4.30 -29.09
CA GLU A 1145 36.75 3.61 -30.11
C GLU A 1145 36.96 2.09 -30.02
N ARG A 1146 38.19 1.63 -29.78
CA ARG A 1146 38.45 0.19 -29.56
C ARG A 1146 37.79 -0.35 -28.30
N SER A 1147 37.68 0.45 -27.24
CA SER A 1147 37.11 0.00 -25.96
C SER A 1147 35.60 -0.27 -26.02
N VAL A 1148 34.91 0.24 -27.04
CA VAL A 1148 33.45 0.08 -27.21
C VAL A 1148 33.07 -0.90 -28.32
N LEU A 1149 34.05 -1.49 -29.02
CA LEU A 1149 33.80 -2.56 -29.97
C LEU A 1149 33.44 -3.83 -29.19
N ILE A 1150 32.26 -4.37 -29.47
CA ILE A 1150 31.83 -5.69 -28.99
C ILE A 1150 32.30 -6.69 -30.07
N GLU A 1151 33.09 -7.70 -29.69
CA GLU A 1151 33.50 -8.80 -30.59
C GLU A 1151 32.31 -9.64 -31.07
#